data_AF-A0A0T6ZN28-F1
#
_entry.id   AF-A0A0T6ZN28-F1
#
_cell.length_a   1.000
_cell.length_b   1.000
_cell.length_c   1.000
_cell.angle_alpha   90.00
_cell.angle_beta   90.00
_cell.angle_gamma   90.00
#
_symmetry.space_group_name_H-M   'P 1'
#
loop_
_entity.id
_entity.type
_entity.pdbx_description
1 polymer ?
#
loop_
_entity_poly.entity_id
_entity_poly.type
_entity_poly.pdbx_seq_one_letter_code
_entity_poly.pdbx_strand_id
1 'polypeptide(L)'
;MSKGMFSDQHGLSRRDLLLVAGTAAATLATYSQAARAAPGGGTLVIDEVKQGEDVFAYISRIKGAFDETTYRQVLGCANAFKEGDQTIGVVAENDTSRTNARTLLASTKIGDLHQRPLLEDDLQRLIWQTTDQAQHEKVKDWTMGQLKEFLLTASEEEIKGIMNGLTSDTIGCVPKLMSNEELISVSQKIFNVMPGTKLGAKGYMGARIQPNSPTDHPDDIMWQVFDAFSYATGDIVIGTNPVDSTVNSVVTVERALKDIVDTFKLVDVIPWCVLAHIDVQAEVNESFPGTVSTVFQSLAGTDDCNKIFDITNEKILKYASAKAGERYGLYFETGQGSEFTNGVANGVDMMVLESRKYGFSRAVSLELAKVQPKGAWLHVNDVAGFIGPEVFKSREQLVRCCLEDMVMGKLHGLTIGLDICTTLHMTVSLDDLDWCQDQIMPANPAYLIALPTKNDPMLSYLTTAFQDHVRVREKFGFKVNDAMWDFYKRIGIVGNDNSYTSNYGDPLWVYYQYRLAKGDKRPKETVYAEGRQMMMEVEARGVDLATGHGEKIWDLNPALATKVRGLYDDAKQSLWAELTPEFIAAVPGVVPVRTLSKDRNDYIAHPTTGEALSPDSIKEIERIRASWKGDMPKGQIVISDGLNAKAIMDDGHLAPYLEEMRRLLGDAGVTVSDKNILVTSGRVRAGYRIGEMLFGDADPNSFRGILHIIGERPGTMHHAYSVYITVAKGKRWAEKDIDHDMTKLVSNVADTALAPKEAARETLTIIREIIGKDVNGSRRYG
;
A
#
# COMPACT_ATOMS: atom_id res chain seq x y z
N MET A 1 1.37 53.25 8.85
CA MET A 1 -0.08 53.51 9.05
C MET A 1 -0.78 53.31 7.72
N SER A 2 -2.01 52.77 7.77
CA SER A 2 -2.89 52.35 6.67
C SER A 2 -2.83 50.86 6.30
N LYS A 3 -4.02 50.25 6.42
CA LYS A 3 -4.43 48.87 6.12
C LYS A 3 -4.64 48.67 4.61
N GLY A 4 -4.59 47.41 4.16
CA GLY A 4 -5.07 47.01 2.83
C GLY A 4 -5.11 45.48 2.65
N MET A 5 -6.29 44.91 2.88
CA MET A 5 -6.86 43.62 2.44
C MET A 5 -5.96 42.58 1.75
N PHE A 6 -5.90 41.37 2.33
CA PHE A 6 -5.79 40.10 1.58
C PHE A 6 -6.89 39.15 2.03
N SER A 7 -7.49 38.49 1.04
CA SER A 7 -8.70 37.68 1.07
C SER A 7 -8.53 36.35 1.80
N ASP A 8 -9.58 35.96 2.53
CA ASP A 8 -9.81 34.62 3.04
C ASP A 8 -9.84 33.58 1.90
N GLN A 9 -8.93 32.61 1.95
CA GLN A 9 -9.12 31.30 1.35
C GLN A 9 -9.07 30.25 2.47
N HIS A 10 -10.17 29.52 2.61
CA HIS A 10 -10.36 28.46 3.58
C HIS A 10 -9.38 27.30 3.32
N GLY A 11 -8.27 27.27 4.06
CA GLY A 11 -7.42 26.08 4.21
C GLY A 11 -7.80 25.31 5.47
N LEU A 12 -7.91 23.99 5.34
CA LEU A 12 -8.03 23.04 6.46
C LEU A 12 -6.87 23.22 7.46
N SER A 13 -7.12 22.97 8.74
CA SER A 13 -6.17 23.31 9.80
C SER A 13 -5.03 22.30 9.91
N ARG A 14 -3.81 22.79 10.22
CA ARG A 14 -2.54 22.06 10.45
C ARG A 14 -2.60 20.80 11.35
N ARG A 15 -3.70 20.54 12.05
CA ARG A 15 -3.86 19.39 12.97
C ARG A 15 -4.67 18.23 12.40
N ASP A 16 -5.38 18.44 11.30
CA ASP A 16 -6.21 17.40 10.66
C ASP A 16 -5.35 16.49 9.75
N LEU A 17 -4.19 16.98 9.30
CA LEU A 17 -3.16 16.25 8.55
C LEU A 17 -2.41 15.17 9.34
N LEU A 18 -2.40 15.23 10.67
CA LEU A 18 -1.57 14.37 11.55
C LEU A 18 -2.04 12.91 11.65
N LEU A 19 -3.17 12.56 11.05
CA LEU A 19 -3.86 11.28 11.31
C LEU A 19 -4.10 10.42 10.06
N VAL A 20 -3.79 10.91 8.87
CA VAL A 20 -3.96 10.20 7.59
C VAL A 20 -2.70 9.42 7.19
N ALA A 21 -1.56 9.76 7.78
CA ALA A 21 -0.25 9.33 7.31
C ALA A 21 0.24 8.00 7.91
N GLY A 22 -0.04 7.72 9.19
CA GLY A 22 0.38 6.47 9.87
C GLY A 22 -0.52 5.30 9.52
N THR A 23 -1.62 5.61 8.84
CA THR A 23 -2.61 4.65 8.43
C THR A 23 -2.32 4.09 7.05
N ALA A 24 -1.50 4.69 6.18
CA ALA A 24 -1.35 4.32 4.77
C ALA A 24 -1.28 2.79 4.52
N ALA A 25 -0.49 2.10 5.34
CA ALA A 25 -0.29 0.66 5.20
C ALA A 25 -1.33 -0.22 5.94
N ALA A 26 -2.02 0.31 6.96
CA ALA A 26 -3.23 -0.29 7.54
C ALA A 26 -4.52 0.07 6.75
N THR A 27 -4.50 1.15 5.97
CA THR A 27 -5.66 1.70 5.26
C THR A 27 -5.81 1.23 3.83
N LEU A 28 -4.74 0.75 3.19
CA LEU A 28 -4.85 0.09 1.89
C LEU A 28 -5.75 -1.17 1.95
N ALA A 29 -6.04 -1.69 3.16
CA ALA A 29 -6.95 -2.81 3.38
C ALA A 29 -8.44 -2.41 3.58
N THR A 30 -8.80 -1.12 3.68
CA THR A 30 -10.18 -0.75 4.07
C THR A 30 -10.80 0.45 3.34
N TYR A 31 -10.10 1.11 2.41
CA TYR A 31 -10.74 2.09 1.54
C TYR A 31 -11.52 1.41 0.43
N SER A 32 -12.81 1.16 0.67
CA SER A 32 -13.81 0.86 -0.35
C SER A 32 -14.93 1.92 -0.37
N GLN A 33 -14.75 3.03 -1.10
CA GLN A 33 -15.96 3.73 -1.56
C GLN A 33 -16.60 2.77 -2.56
N ALA A 34 -17.91 2.55 -2.43
CA ALA A 34 -18.65 1.71 -3.37
C ALA A 34 -18.24 2.11 -4.79
N ALA A 35 -17.49 1.22 -5.46
CA ALA A 35 -17.11 1.43 -6.84
C ALA A 35 -18.39 1.76 -7.59
N ARG A 36 -18.46 2.96 -8.17
CA ARG A 36 -19.50 3.23 -9.16
C ARG A 36 -19.20 2.30 -10.31
N ALA A 37 -19.79 1.10 -10.27
CA ALA A 37 -19.89 0.23 -11.42
C ALA A 37 -20.39 1.12 -12.57
N ALA A 38 -19.76 0.99 -13.74
CA ALA A 38 -20.20 1.74 -14.91
C ALA A 38 -21.73 1.60 -15.03
N PRO A 39 -22.49 2.72 -15.09
CA PRO A 39 -23.95 2.64 -15.17
C PRO A 39 -24.33 1.88 -16.44
N GLY A 40 -24.82 0.64 -16.28
CA GLY A 40 -25.11 -0.29 -17.38
C GLY A 40 -24.42 -1.66 -17.31
N GLY A 41 -24.03 -2.13 -16.11
CA GLY A 41 -23.27 -3.35 -15.83
C GLY A 41 -23.80 -4.66 -16.40
N GLY A 42 -23.54 -4.89 -17.68
CA GLY A 42 -23.39 -6.21 -18.29
C GLY A 42 -21.96 -6.33 -18.82
N THR A 43 -21.38 -7.52 -18.74
CA THR A 43 -20.10 -7.83 -19.36
C THR A 43 -20.21 -7.61 -20.87
N LEU A 44 -19.23 -6.92 -21.48
CA LEU A 44 -19.24 -6.70 -22.92
C LEU A 44 -18.76 -7.96 -23.64
N VAL A 45 -19.60 -8.50 -24.53
CA VAL A 45 -19.24 -9.58 -25.44
C VAL A 45 -18.87 -9.00 -26.80
N ILE A 46 -17.65 -9.25 -27.23
CA ILE A 46 -17.15 -8.88 -28.56
C ILE A 46 -17.17 -10.14 -29.43
N ASP A 47 -18.28 -10.39 -30.12
CA ASP A 47 -18.48 -11.63 -30.89
C ASP A 47 -17.70 -11.65 -32.22
N GLU A 48 -17.83 -10.57 -33.01
CA GLU A 48 -17.26 -10.48 -34.35
C GLU A 48 -16.44 -9.20 -34.56
N VAL A 49 -15.23 -9.39 -35.10
CA VAL A 49 -14.31 -8.31 -35.52
C VAL A 49 -14.14 -8.38 -37.04
N LYS A 50 -14.34 -7.26 -37.72
CA LYS A 50 -14.12 -7.17 -39.17
C LYS A 50 -12.61 -7.04 -39.47
N GLN A 51 -12.20 -7.46 -40.67
CA GLN A 51 -10.80 -7.35 -41.08
C GLN A 51 -10.33 -5.89 -41.06
N GLY A 52 -9.26 -5.62 -40.31
CA GLY A 52 -8.68 -4.27 -40.16
C GLY A 52 -9.53 -3.30 -39.32
N GLU A 53 -10.57 -3.78 -38.64
CA GLU A 53 -11.38 -2.98 -37.74
C GLU A 53 -10.61 -2.63 -36.47
N ASP A 54 -10.56 -1.35 -36.14
CA ASP A 54 -10.01 -0.86 -34.88
C ASP A 54 -11.11 -0.65 -33.82
N VAL A 55 -10.72 -0.25 -32.61
CA VAL A 55 -11.64 -0.02 -31.50
C VAL A 55 -12.70 1.03 -31.84
N PHE A 56 -12.34 2.12 -32.52
CA PHE A 56 -13.25 3.22 -32.83
C PHE A 56 -14.27 2.83 -33.92
N ALA A 57 -13.83 2.12 -34.95
CA ALA A 57 -14.66 1.58 -36.00
C ALA A 57 -15.64 0.54 -35.46
N TYR A 58 -15.17 -0.35 -34.58
CA TYR A 58 -16.01 -1.33 -33.88
C TYR A 58 -17.12 -0.64 -33.09
N ILE A 59 -16.77 0.32 -32.22
CA ILE A 59 -17.75 1.05 -31.39
C ILE A 59 -18.76 1.78 -32.28
N SER A 60 -18.28 2.49 -33.30
CA SER A 60 -19.15 3.20 -34.25
C SER A 60 -20.11 2.24 -34.96
N ARG A 61 -19.67 1.02 -35.28
CA ARG A 61 -20.53 0.00 -35.88
C ARG A 61 -21.61 -0.50 -34.93
N ILE A 62 -21.28 -0.76 -33.66
CA ILE A 62 -22.22 -1.38 -32.71
C ILE A 62 -23.11 -0.38 -31.96
N LYS A 63 -22.67 0.87 -31.82
CA LYS A 63 -23.41 1.94 -31.14
C LYS A 63 -23.92 3.04 -32.08
N GLY A 64 -23.45 3.08 -33.33
CA GLY A 64 -23.78 4.13 -34.31
C GLY A 64 -23.00 5.44 -34.13
N ALA A 65 -22.30 5.62 -33.02
CA ALA A 65 -21.43 6.75 -32.71
C ALA A 65 -20.39 6.33 -31.65
N PHE A 66 -19.44 7.20 -31.33
CA PHE A 66 -18.53 6.99 -30.22
C PHE A 66 -19.30 6.93 -28.89
N ASP A 67 -19.02 5.91 -28.09
CA ASP A 67 -19.56 5.72 -26.74
C ASP A 67 -18.41 5.43 -25.78
N GLU A 68 -18.24 6.31 -24.80
CA GLU A 68 -17.09 6.32 -23.90
C GLU A 68 -17.05 5.10 -22.97
N THR A 69 -18.22 4.67 -22.47
CA THR A 69 -18.34 3.47 -21.63
C THR A 69 -17.89 2.23 -22.40
N THR A 70 -18.42 2.05 -23.62
CA THR A 70 -18.04 0.93 -24.49
C THR A 70 -16.57 1.01 -24.88
N TYR A 71 -16.02 2.21 -25.11
CA TYR A 71 -14.59 2.40 -25.38
C TYR A 71 -13.71 1.85 -24.26
N ARG A 72 -13.99 2.27 -23.02
CA ARG A 72 -13.27 1.77 -21.84
C ARG A 72 -13.45 0.26 -21.66
N GLN A 73 -14.65 -0.27 -21.87
CA GLN A 73 -14.92 -1.71 -21.81
C GLN A 73 -14.14 -2.50 -22.86
N VAL A 74 -14.09 -2.06 -24.12
CA VAL A 74 -13.32 -2.74 -25.18
C VAL A 74 -11.84 -2.78 -24.85
N LEU A 75 -11.27 -1.67 -24.35
CA LEU A 75 -9.86 -1.60 -23.96
C LEU A 75 -9.54 -2.40 -22.69
N GLY A 76 -10.45 -2.43 -21.73
CA GLY A 76 -10.35 -3.29 -20.54
C GLY A 76 -10.45 -4.77 -20.89
N CYS A 77 -11.33 -5.14 -21.84
CA CYS A 77 -11.49 -6.51 -22.32
C CYS A 77 -10.20 -7.11 -22.88
N ALA A 78 -9.23 -6.28 -23.32
CA ALA A 78 -7.94 -6.75 -23.81
C ALA A 78 -6.97 -7.23 -22.71
N ASN A 79 -7.21 -6.87 -21.44
CA ASN A 79 -6.38 -7.30 -20.31
C ASN A 79 -6.38 -8.82 -20.13
N ALA A 80 -5.32 -9.35 -19.52
CA ALA A 80 -5.42 -10.63 -18.83
C ALA A 80 -6.41 -10.51 -17.65
N PHE A 81 -7.12 -11.58 -17.31
CA PHE A 81 -8.16 -11.52 -16.28
C PHE A 81 -7.59 -11.18 -14.89
N LYS A 82 -8.18 -10.19 -14.23
CA LYS A 82 -7.90 -9.73 -12.86
C LYS A 82 -9.22 -9.48 -12.12
N GLU A 83 -9.26 -9.75 -10.83
CA GLU A 83 -10.46 -9.61 -9.99
C GLU A 83 -10.88 -8.13 -9.87
N GLY A 84 -9.90 -7.23 -9.75
CA GLY A 84 -10.16 -5.79 -9.68
C GLY A 84 -10.84 -5.26 -10.95
N ASP A 85 -10.36 -5.68 -12.14
CA ASP A 85 -10.98 -5.30 -13.42
C ASP A 85 -12.41 -5.87 -13.55
N GLN A 86 -12.68 -7.05 -12.97
CA GLN A 86 -14.03 -7.62 -12.97
C GLN A 86 -14.97 -6.75 -12.15
N THR A 87 -14.50 -6.27 -11.00
CA THR A 87 -15.29 -5.41 -10.13
C THR A 87 -15.52 -4.03 -10.72
N ILE A 88 -14.55 -3.49 -11.47
CA ILE A 88 -14.73 -2.26 -12.28
C ILE A 88 -15.77 -2.47 -13.40
N GLY A 89 -15.93 -3.71 -13.88
CA GLY A 89 -16.89 -4.08 -14.93
C GLY A 89 -16.32 -3.98 -16.34
N VAL A 90 -15.00 -4.17 -16.49
CA VAL A 90 -14.28 -4.00 -17.76
C VAL A 90 -13.57 -5.25 -18.25
N VAL A 91 -13.79 -6.41 -17.59
CA VAL A 91 -13.25 -7.69 -18.08
C VAL A 91 -14.02 -8.21 -19.30
N ALA A 92 -13.30 -8.95 -20.15
CA ALA A 92 -13.94 -9.77 -21.16
C ALA A 92 -14.72 -10.93 -20.53
N GLU A 93 -15.90 -11.22 -21.06
CA GLU A 93 -16.74 -12.34 -20.60
C GLU A 93 -16.07 -13.70 -20.81
N ASN A 94 -15.32 -13.84 -21.89
CA ASN A 94 -14.64 -15.07 -22.27
C ASN A 94 -13.38 -14.75 -23.11
N ASP A 95 -12.55 -15.77 -23.35
CA ASP A 95 -11.29 -15.61 -24.07
C ASP A 95 -11.45 -15.27 -25.54
N THR A 96 -12.57 -15.63 -26.18
CA THR A 96 -12.89 -15.18 -27.53
C THR A 96 -13.06 -13.66 -27.56
N SER A 97 -13.87 -13.11 -26.65
CA SER A 97 -14.05 -11.67 -26.50
C SER A 97 -12.73 -10.94 -26.19
N ARG A 98 -11.89 -11.53 -25.32
CA ARG A 98 -10.54 -11.00 -25.02
C ARG A 98 -9.63 -10.95 -26.25
N THR A 99 -9.64 -12.02 -27.04
CA THR A 99 -8.85 -12.13 -28.29
C THR A 99 -9.34 -11.11 -29.33
N ASN A 100 -10.66 -10.95 -29.44
CA ASN A 100 -11.27 -9.96 -30.31
C ASN A 100 -10.94 -8.53 -29.86
N ALA A 101 -11.01 -8.23 -28.56
CA ALA A 101 -10.56 -6.95 -28.00
C ALA A 101 -9.09 -6.64 -28.34
N ARG A 102 -8.20 -7.64 -28.19
CA ARG A 102 -6.78 -7.51 -28.57
C ARG A 102 -6.58 -7.28 -30.06
N THR A 103 -7.41 -7.90 -30.91
CA THR A 103 -7.36 -7.70 -32.37
C THR A 103 -7.77 -6.28 -32.75
N LEU A 104 -8.83 -5.76 -32.14
CA LEU A 104 -9.26 -4.36 -32.30
C LEU A 104 -8.18 -3.40 -31.82
N LEU A 105 -7.64 -3.64 -30.61
CA LEU A 105 -6.59 -2.80 -30.03
C LEU A 105 -5.33 -2.80 -30.90
N ALA A 106 -4.86 -3.96 -31.37
CA ALA A 106 -3.69 -4.07 -32.23
C ALA A 106 -3.83 -3.28 -33.56
N SER A 107 -5.06 -3.11 -34.04
CA SER A 107 -5.37 -2.34 -35.26
C SER A 107 -5.55 -0.83 -35.00
N THR A 108 -5.66 -0.42 -33.72
CA THR A 108 -5.90 0.97 -33.32
C THR A 108 -4.63 1.80 -33.43
N LYS A 109 -4.71 3.03 -33.97
CA LYS A 109 -3.57 3.94 -34.06
C LYS A 109 -3.27 4.65 -32.75
N ILE A 110 -1.99 4.90 -32.51
CA ILE A 110 -1.50 5.64 -31.34
C ILE A 110 -2.09 7.06 -31.30
N GLY A 111 -2.14 7.75 -32.45
CA GLY A 111 -2.68 9.11 -32.55
C GLY A 111 -4.17 9.19 -32.20
N ASP A 112 -4.94 8.14 -32.49
CA ASP A 112 -6.37 8.10 -32.17
C ASP A 112 -6.58 7.89 -30.66
N LEU A 113 -5.79 7.01 -30.03
CA LEU A 113 -5.76 6.87 -28.57
C LEU A 113 -5.32 8.16 -27.87
N HIS A 114 -4.34 8.87 -28.43
CA HIS A 114 -3.87 10.15 -27.89
C HIS A 114 -4.96 11.23 -27.92
N GLN A 115 -5.75 11.30 -29.01
CA GLN A 115 -6.87 12.24 -29.16
C GLN A 115 -8.09 11.87 -28.31
N ARG A 116 -8.21 10.60 -27.90
CA ARG A 116 -9.32 10.06 -27.11
C ARG A 116 -8.75 9.26 -25.93
N PRO A 117 -8.19 9.93 -24.90
CA PRO A 117 -7.69 9.25 -23.71
C PRO A 117 -8.83 8.53 -22.99
N LEU A 118 -8.52 7.48 -22.22
CA LEU A 118 -9.54 6.77 -21.43
C LEU A 118 -10.09 7.66 -20.31
N LEU A 119 -9.33 8.64 -19.82
CA LEU A 119 -9.76 9.61 -18.82
C LEU A 119 -9.05 10.95 -19.05
N GLU A 120 -9.82 12.04 -19.07
CA GLU A 120 -9.30 13.39 -19.14
C GLU A 120 -9.51 14.12 -17.80
N ASP A 121 -8.40 14.35 -17.10
CA ASP A 121 -8.29 15.05 -15.82
C ASP A 121 -7.01 15.91 -15.80
N ASP A 122 -6.69 16.59 -14.69
CA ASP A 122 -5.48 17.41 -14.57
C ASP A 122 -4.21 16.55 -14.70
N LEU A 123 -4.23 15.30 -14.22
CA LEU A 123 -3.14 14.37 -14.44
C LEU A 123 -2.91 14.07 -15.92
N GLN A 124 -3.97 13.82 -16.71
CA GLN A 124 -3.84 13.64 -18.16
C GLN A 124 -3.25 14.88 -18.83
N ARG A 125 -3.67 16.08 -18.42
CA ARG A 125 -3.11 17.35 -18.92
C ARG A 125 -1.61 17.44 -18.65
N LEU A 126 -1.16 17.08 -17.45
CA LEU A 126 0.27 17.03 -17.12
C LEU A 126 1.02 16.00 -17.97
N ILE A 127 0.45 14.82 -18.18
CA ILE A 127 1.04 13.77 -19.03
C ILE A 127 1.23 14.27 -20.46
N TRP A 128 0.24 14.95 -21.04
CA TRP A 128 0.36 15.55 -22.37
C TRP A 128 1.44 16.63 -22.43
N GLN A 129 1.49 17.52 -21.43
CA GLN A 129 2.50 18.59 -21.34
C GLN A 129 3.93 18.05 -21.28
N THR A 130 4.10 16.85 -20.73
CA THR A 130 5.40 16.20 -20.53
C THR A 130 5.69 15.09 -21.54
N THR A 131 4.80 14.88 -22.52
CA THR A 131 5.03 13.98 -23.65
C THR A 131 5.83 14.73 -24.73
N ASP A 132 6.95 14.15 -25.16
CA ASP A 132 7.79 14.70 -26.22
C ASP A 132 7.05 14.64 -27.57
N GLN A 133 6.58 15.81 -28.01
CA GLN A 133 5.79 15.93 -29.23
C GLN A 133 6.58 15.53 -30.49
N ALA A 134 7.88 15.80 -30.55
CA ALA A 134 8.70 15.43 -31.69
C ALA A 134 8.88 13.92 -31.79
N GLN A 135 8.94 13.21 -30.66
CA GLN A 135 8.93 11.74 -30.62
C GLN A 135 7.54 11.17 -30.90
N HIS A 136 6.47 11.79 -30.37
CA HIS A 136 5.09 11.38 -30.61
C HIS A 136 4.75 11.38 -32.10
N GLU A 137 5.16 12.43 -32.82
CA GLU A 137 4.95 12.57 -34.27
C GLU A 137 5.56 11.42 -35.09
N LYS A 138 6.62 10.76 -34.60
CA LYS A 138 7.24 9.61 -35.28
C LYS A 138 6.37 8.35 -35.22
N VAL A 139 5.51 8.24 -34.20
CA VAL A 139 4.79 7.01 -33.87
C VAL A 139 3.27 7.16 -33.94
N LYS A 140 2.72 8.38 -34.01
CA LYS A 140 1.26 8.61 -34.00
C LYS A 140 0.48 7.84 -35.06
N ASP A 141 1.09 7.60 -36.23
CA ASP A 141 0.46 6.89 -37.34
C ASP A 141 0.62 5.36 -37.23
N TRP A 142 1.41 4.88 -36.27
CA TRP A 142 1.57 3.46 -36.01
C TRP A 142 0.33 2.91 -35.32
N THR A 143 0.02 1.64 -35.61
CA THR A 143 -0.92 0.88 -34.81
C THR A 143 -0.26 0.34 -33.54
N MET A 144 -1.06 -0.01 -32.53
CA MET A 144 -0.56 -0.66 -31.31
C MET A 144 0.15 -1.99 -31.63
N GLY A 145 -0.28 -2.71 -32.67
CA GLY A 145 0.40 -3.91 -33.16
C GLY A 145 1.78 -3.61 -33.73
N GLN A 146 1.95 -2.51 -34.48
CA GLN A 146 3.25 -2.06 -34.97
C GLN A 146 4.17 -1.63 -33.82
N LEU A 147 3.63 -0.95 -32.80
CA LEU A 147 4.39 -0.62 -31.59
C LEU A 147 4.85 -1.87 -30.85
N LYS A 148 3.97 -2.87 -30.66
CA LYS A 148 4.34 -4.16 -30.07
C LYS A 148 5.52 -4.78 -30.82
N GLU A 149 5.41 -4.91 -32.15
CA GLU A 149 6.45 -5.51 -32.99
C GLU A 149 7.77 -4.73 -32.89
N PHE A 150 7.70 -3.41 -32.91
CA PHE A 150 8.87 -2.54 -32.72
C PHE A 150 9.55 -2.79 -31.37
N LEU A 151 8.81 -2.84 -30.26
CA LEU A 151 9.40 -3.12 -28.94
C LEU A 151 10.07 -4.51 -28.88
N LEU A 152 9.49 -5.50 -29.57
CA LEU A 152 10.03 -6.87 -29.62
C LEU A 152 11.26 -7.02 -30.51
N THR A 153 11.45 -6.17 -31.52
CA THR A 153 12.52 -6.32 -32.52
C THR A 153 13.62 -5.26 -32.44
N ALA A 154 13.28 -4.02 -32.06
CA ALA A 154 14.20 -2.89 -32.02
C ALA A 154 15.24 -3.01 -30.89
N SER A 155 16.33 -2.26 -31.05
CA SER A 155 17.39 -2.09 -30.04
C SER A 155 16.95 -1.15 -28.91
N GLU A 156 17.66 -1.17 -27.78
CA GLU A 156 17.39 -0.26 -26.66
C GLU A 156 17.48 1.22 -27.06
N GLU A 157 18.44 1.58 -27.92
CA GLU A 157 18.63 2.95 -28.41
C GLU A 157 17.43 3.43 -29.22
N GLU A 158 16.93 2.61 -30.14
CA GLU A 158 15.76 2.92 -30.96
C GLU A 158 14.49 3.05 -30.10
N ILE A 159 14.32 2.16 -29.10
CA ILE A 159 13.19 2.24 -28.16
C ILE A 159 13.25 3.54 -27.35
N LYS A 160 14.41 3.88 -26.79
CA LYS A 160 14.61 5.13 -26.04
C LYS A 160 14.39 6.38 -26.91
N GLY A 161 14.58 6.27 -28.24
CA GLY A 161 14.34 7.35 -29.21
C GLY A 161 12.87 7.70 -29.45
N ILE A 162 11.92 6.89 -28.98
CA ILE A 162 10.47 7.17 -29.05
C ILE A 162 9.78 7.19 -27.68
N MET A 163 10.45 6.69 -26.64
CA MET A 163 9.88 6.39 -25.32
C MET A 163 9.17 7.61 -24.68
N ASN A 164 9.75 8.80 -24.80
CA ASN A 164 9.16 10.02 -24.24
C ASN A 164 7.98 10.56 -25.06
N GLY A 165 7.79 10.09 -26.30
CA GLY A 165 6.66 10.41 -27.16
C GLY A 165 5.44 9.50 -26.96
N LEU A 166 5.56 8.44 -26.15
CA LEU A 166 4.45 7.56 -25.79
C LEU A 166 3.68 8.15 -24.60
N THR A 167 2.34 8.12 -24.66
CA THR A 167 1.49 8.51 -23.54
C THR A 167 1.23 7.34 -22.60
N SER A 168 0.71 7.63 -21.40
CA SER A 168 0.30 6.59 -20.46
C SER A 168 -0.76 5.65 -21.03
N ASP A 169 -1.74 6.14 -21.79
CA ASP A 169 -2.73 5.27 -22.47
C ASP A 169 -2.05 4.31 -23.46
N THR A 170 -1.11 4.81 -24.27
CA THR A 170 -0.33 3.95 -25.19
C THR A 170 0.49 2.90 -24.43
N ILE A 171 1.22 3.32 -23.39
CA ILE A 171 2.04 2.42 -22.57
C ILE A 171 1.17 1.45 -21.76
N GLY A 172 -0.03 1.84 -21.33
CA GLY A 172 -0.98 0.99 -20.61
C GLY A 172 -1.67 -0.02 -21.52
N CYS A 173 -1.81 0.29 -22.81
CA CYS A 173 -2.43 -0.58 -23.79
C CYS A 173 -1.49 -1.61 -24.42
N VAL A 174 -0.21 -1.27 -24.66
CA VAL A 174 0.70 -2.18 -25.39
C VAL A 174 0.98 -3.52 -24.69
N PRO A 175 1.17 -3.61 -23.35
CA PRO A 175 1.43 -4.87 -22.66
C PRO A 175 0.24 -5.84 -22.71
N LYS A 176 -0.98 -5.33 -22.92
CA LYS A 176 -2.21 -6.13 -23.07
C LYS A 176 -2.13 -7.08 -24.28
N LEU A 177 -1.31 -6.73 -25.26
CA LEU A 177 -1.09 -7.49 -26.48
C LEU A 177 0.06 -8.51 -26.36
N MET A 178 0.75 -8.57 -25.22
CA MET A 178 1.96 -9.37 -25.03
C MET A 178 1.74 -10.60 -24.15
N SER A 179 2.40 -11.72 -24.46
CA SER A 179 2.58 -12.85 -23.54
C SER A 179 3.57 -12.49 -22.41
N ASN A 180 3.68 -13.34 -21.38
CA ASN A 180 4.65 -13.10 -20.31
C ASN A 180 6.09 -13.16 -20.83
N GLU A 181 6.40 -14.07 -21.77
CA GLU A 181 7.71 -14.17 -22.41
C GLU A 181 8.05 -12.91 -23.23
N GLU A 182 7.05 -12.36 -23.94
CA GLU A 182 7.19 -11.10 -24.67
C GLU A 182 7.44 -9.92 -23.71
N LEU A 183 6.73 -9.85 -22.58
CA LEU A 183 6.95 -8.83 -21.55
C LEU A 183 8.38 -8.92 -20.96
N ILE A 184 8.83 -10.14 -20.63
CA ILE A 184 10.20 -10.39 -20.16
C ILE A 184 11.21 -9.94 -21.22
N SER A 185 11.01 -10.31 -22.49
CA SER A 185 11.89 -9.94 -23.60
C SER A 185 12.04 -8.42 -23.76
N VAL A 186 10.93 -7.68 -23.70
CA VAL A 186 10.96 -6.20 -23.73
C VAL A 186 11.66 -5.63 -22.51
N SER A 187 11.36 -6.15 -21.30
CA SER A 187 12.01 -5.68 -20.07
C SER A 187 13.52 -5.92 -20.05
N GLN A 188 14.00 -6.98 -20.69
CA GLN A 188 15.43 -7.31 -20.83
C GLN A 188 16.20 -6.44 -21.82
N LYS A 189 15.51 -5.52 -22.51
CA LYS A 189 16.12 -4.52 -23.40
C LYS A 189 16.22 -3.14 -22.77
N ILE A 190 15.26 -2.76 -21.93
CA ILE A 190 15.14 -1.37 -21.45
C ILE A 190 15.67 -1.27 -20.01
N PHE A 191 16.69 -0.43 -19.80
CA PHE A 191 17.25 -0.18 -18.47
C PHE A 191 17.40 1.31 -18.18
N ASN A 192 16.87 1.75 -17.05
CA ASN A 192 16.91 3.14 -16.60
C ASN A 192 17.71 3.20 -15.30
N VAL A 193 18.91 3.76 -15.39
CA VAL A 193 19.91 3.73 -14.31
C VAL A 193 19.78 4.97 -13.44
N MET A 194 19.77 4.79 -12.12
CA MET A 194 19.79 5.90 -11.18
C MET A 194 21.09 6.69 -11.31
N PRO A 195 21.04 8.03 -11.41
CA PRO A 195 22.22 8.81 -11.73
C PRO A 195 23.38 8.63 -10.73
N GLY A 196 24.58 8.38 -11.25
CA GLY A 196 25.78 8.18 -10.44
C GLY A 196 25.90 6.79 -9.78
N THR A 197 25.08 5.82 -10.16
CA THR A 197 25.10 4.45 -9.60
C THR A 197 25.01 3.38 -10.71
N LYS A 198 24.88 2.10 -10.30
CA LYS A 198 24.49 0.98 -11.17
C LYS A 198 23.08 0.46 -10.89
N LEU A 199 22.33 1.09 -9.98
CA LEU A 199 20.95 0.71 -9.68
C LEU A 199 20.07 0.89 -10.92
N GLY A 200 19.31 -0.15 -11.29
CA GLY A 200 18.50 -0.18 -12.51
C GLY A 200 19.27 -0.51 -13.80
N ALA A 201 20.58 -0.75 -13.73
CA ALA A 201 21.36 -1.25 -14.87
C ALA A 201 21.15 -2.76 -15.07
N LYS A 202 21.34 -3.23 -16.30
CA LYS A 202 21.28 -4.66 -16.63
C LYS A 202 22.23 -5.47 -15.75
N GLY A 203 21.71 -6.52 -15.13
CA GLY A 203 22.46 -7.39 -14.22
C GLY A 203 22.60 -6.85 -12.80
N TYR A 204 21.98 -5.73 -12.45
CA TYR A 204 21.91 -5.22 -11.08
C TYR A 204 20.48 -5.35 -10.56
N MET A 205 20.34 -5.82 -9.32
CA MET A 205 19.06 -5.97 -8.63
C MET A 205 19.27 -5.65 -7.16
N GLY A 206 18.85 -4.45 -6.79
CA GLY A 206 19.01 -3.88 -5.46
C GLY A 206 17.94 -4.35 -4.47
N ALA A 207 18.00 -3.81 -3.27
CA ALA A 207 17.05 -4.08 -2.21
C ALA A 207 16.70 -2.80 -1.45
N ARG A 208 15.41 -2.56 -1.24
CA ARG A 208 14.93 -1.62 -0.22
C ARG A 208 14.82 -2.38 1.10
N ILE A 209 15.56 -1.95 2.12
CA ILE A 209 15.36 -2.50 3.47
C ILE A 209 14.08 -1.88 4.02
N GLN A 210 13.17 -2.70 4.54
CA GLN A 210 11.93 -2.27 5.18
C GLN A 210 11.93 -2.63 6.67
N PRO A 211 12.60 -1.84 7.54
CA PRO A 211 12.75 -2.17 8.94
C PRO A 211 11.54 -1.70 9.77
N ASN A 212 10.34 -2.19 9.43
CA ASN A 212 9.10 -1.77 10.10
C ASN A 212 9.05 -2.29 11.55
N SER A 213 8.60 -1.46 12.48
CA SER A 213 8.38 -1.85 13.89
C SER A 213 6.88 -1.72 14.22
N PRO A 214 6.27 -2.70 14.90
CA PRO A 214 4.89 -2.57 15.41
C PRO A 214 4.68 -1.39 16.37
N THR A 215 5.76 -0.79 16.87
CA THR A 215 5.73 0.30 17.87
C THR A 215 6.59 1.51 17.50
N ASP A 216 7.11 1.56 16.26
CA ASP A 216 8.11 2.54 15.81
C ASP A 216 9.35 2.65 16.71
N HIS A 217 9.68 1.61 17.48
CA HIS A 217 10.78 1.66 18.43
C HIS A 217 12.13 1.74 17.70
N PRO A 218 12.99 2.75 17.98
CA PRO A 218 14.25 2.94 17.25
C PRO A 218 15.15 1.70 17.20
N ASP A 219 15.25 0.95 18.30
CA ASP A 219 16.08 -0.26 18.33
C ASP A 219 15.55 -1.35 17.39
N ASP A 220 14.23 -1.53 17.27
CA ASP A 220 13.65 -2.54 16.36
C ASP A 220 14.02 -2.23 14.92
N ILE A 221 13.97 -0.95 14.58
CA ILE A 221 14.27 -0.43 13.25
C ILE A 221 15.77 -0.60 12.98
N MET A 222 16.62 -0.17 13.92
CA MET A 222 18.08 -0.26 13.77
C MET A 222 18.57 -1.71 13.67
N TRP A 223 18.04 -2.62 14.47
CA TRP A 223 18.45 -4.04 14.45
C TRP A 223 18.06 -4.74 13.16
N GLN A 224 16.91 -4.41 12.56
CA GLN A 224 16.55 -4.91 11.23
C GLN A 224 17.49 -4.40 10.13
N VAL A 225 18.04 -3.19 10.27
CA VAL A 225 19.08 -2.67 9.34
C VAL A 225 20.41 -3.41 9.54
N PHE A 226 20.82 -3.66 10.78
CA PHE A 226 22.02 -4.47 11.05
C PHE A 226 21.87 -5.89 10.52
N ASP A 227 20.68 -6.46 10.67
CA ASP A 227 20.32 -7.76 10.13
C ASP A 227 20.44 -7.77 8.59
N ALA A 228 19.79 -6.85 7.89
CA ALA A 228 19.90 -6.71 6.43
C ALA A 228 21.34 -6.61 5.93
N PHE A 229 22.16 -5.78 6.59
CA PHE A 229 23.57 -5.62 6.24
C PHE A 229 24.39 -6.90 6.47
N SER A 230 24.02 -7.73 7.45
CA SER A 230 24.68 -9.02 7.70
C SER A 230 24.47 -10.02 6.55
N TYR A 231 23.39 -9.88 5.79
CA TYR A 231 23.06 -10.64 4.59
C TYR A 231 23.50 -9.96 3.28
N ALA A 232 24.28 -8.87 3.35
CA ALA A 232 24.66 -8.04 2.21
C ALA A 232 23.45 -7.53 1.38
N THR A 233 22.38 -7.17 2.07
CA THR A 233 21.12 -6.70 1.48
C THR A 233 20.84 -5.25 1.87
N GLY A 234 20.46 -4.44 0.89
CA GLY A 234 20.07 -3.03 1.04
C GLY A 234 21.01 -2.05 0.36
N ASP A 235 20.60 -1.44 -0.75
CA ASP A 235 21.45 -0.53 -1.54
C ASP A 235 20.70 0.64 -2.20
N ILE A 236 19.37 0.58 -2.34
CA ILE A 236 18.58 1.67 -2.94
C ILE A 236 18.02 2.67 -1.92
N VAL A 237 17.44 2.18 -0.82
CA VAL A 237 16.93 3.00 0.29
C VAL A 237 16.73 2.14 1.54
N ILE A 238 16.97 2.73 2.71
CA ILE A 238 16.53 2.19 4.01
C ILE A 238 15.22 2.87 4.38
N GLY A 239 14.09 2.21 4.15
CA GLY A 239 12.77 2.83 4.14
C GLY A 239 11.78 2.17 5.10
N THR A 240 11.40 2.84 6.19
CA THR A 240 10.44 2.33 7.17
C THR A 240 9.07 2.99 7.01
N ASN A 241 8.02 2.18 7.04
CA ASN A 241 6.67 2.67 7.21
C ASN A 241 6.46 2.97 8.70
N PRO A 242 6.01 4.17 9.09
CA PRO A 242 5.71 4.48 10.49
C PRO A 242 4.29 4.04 10.88
N VAL A 243 4.12 3.56 12.12
CA VAL A 243 2.80 3.38 12.75
C VAL A 243 2.21 4.74 13.14
N ASP A 244 3.02 5.60 13.79
CA ASP A 244 2.67 6.97 14.13
C ASP A 244 3.35 7.94 13.16
N SER A 245 2.54 8.65 12.38
CA SER A 245 3.01 9.71 11.47
C SER A 245 2.93 11.11 12.06
N THR A 246 2.99 11.27 13.37
CA THR A 246 3.28 12.57 13.96
C THR A 246 4.72 12.98 13.65
N VAL A 247 4.95 14.28 13.50
CA VAL A 247 6.29 14.86 13.27
C VAL A 247 7.32 14.36 14.29
N ASN A 248 6.93 14.18 15.56
CA ASN A 248 7.82 13.72 16.62
C ASN A 248 8.19 12.23 16.50
N SER A 249 7.24 11.38 16.12
CA SER A 249 7.54 9.96 15.84
C SER A 249 8.44 9.85 14.62
N VAL A 250 8.05 10.49 13.51
CA VAL A 250 8.81 10.47 12.26
C VAL A 250 10.24 10.95 12.45
N VAL A 251 10.49 12.09 13.13
CA VAL A 251 11.87 12.56 13.37
C VAL A 251 12.69 11.61 14.25
N THR A 252 12.05 10.91 15.18
CA THR A 252 12.73 9.94 16.06
C THR A 252 13.26 8.78 15.23
N VAL A 253 12.44 8.27 14.31
CA VAL A 253 12.81 7.19 13.39
C VAL A 253 13.83 7.65 12.34
N GLU A 254 13.63 8.84 11.73
CA GLU A 254 14.59 9.45 10.80
C GLU A 254 16.00 9.55 11.43
N ARG A 255 16.08 9.96 12.69
CA ARG A 255 17.37 10.04 13.42
C ARG A 255 18.02 8.68 13.63
N ALA A 256 17.24 7.64 13.93
CA ALA A 256 17.76 6.29 14.12
C ALA A 256 18.38 5.75 12.81
N LEU A 257 17.68 5.91 11.69
CA LEU A 257 18.18 5.51 10.37
C LEU A 257 19.41 6.33 9.95
N LYS A 258 19.33 7.67 10.12
CA LYS A 258 20.44 8.58 9.85
C LYS A 258 21.69 8.20 10.64
N ASP A 259 21.54 7.84 11.91
CA ASP A 259 22.68 7.51 12.77
C ASP A 259 23.49 6.33 12.24
N ILE A 260 22.83 5.29 11.71
CA ILE A 260 23.49 4.16 11.06
C ILE A 260 24.24 4.63 9.81
N VAL A 261 23.56 5.38 8.94
CA VAL A 261 24.10 5.86 7.66
C VAL A 261 25.32 6.76 7.89
N ASP A 262 25.24 7.71 8.81
CA ASP A 262 26.34 8.60 9.18
C ASP A 262 27.52 7.82 9.76
N THR A 263 27.25 6.91 10.71
CA THR A 263 28.29 6.15 11.42
C THR A 263 29.11 5.30 10.46
N PHE A 264 28.44 4.66 9.51
CA PHE A 264 29.11 3.88 8.47
C PHE A 264 29.60 4.71 7.29
N LYS A 265 29.40 6.03 7.27
CA LYS A 265 29.78 6.94 6.18
C LYS A 265 29.14 6.55 4.84
N LEU A 266 27.84 6.31 4.88
CA LEU A 266 27.03 5.85 3.75
C LEU A 266 26.11 6.94 3.16
N VAL A 267 26.19 8.19 3.65
CA VAL A 267 25.38 9.34 3.19
C VAL A 267 25.47 9.55 1.67
N ASP A 268 26.59 9.16 1.06
CA ASP A 268 26.81 9.24 -0.39
C ASP A 268 26.62 7.90 -1.12
N VAL A 269 26.00 6.91 -0.48
CA VAL A 269 25.83 5.55 -1.02
C VAL A 269 24.35 5.18 -1.02
N ILE A 270 23.67 5.34 0.10
CA ILE A 270 22.27 4.91 0.29
C ILE A 270 21.50 5.96 1.10
N PRO A 271 20.33 6.43 0.61
CA PRO A 271 19.44 7.29 1.37
C PRO A 271 18.63 6.49 2.40
N TRP A 272 18.04 7.20 3.35
CA TRP A 272 17.01 6.66 4.24
C TRP A 272 15.70 7.45 4.12
N CYS A 273 14.59 6.85 4.55
CA CYS A 273 13.27 7.46 4.45
C CYS A 273 12.31 6.89 5.49
N VAL A 274 11.51 7.76 6.12
CA VAL A 274 10.28 7.36 6.80
C VAL A 274 9.09 7.65 5.89
N LEU A 275 8.38 6.61 5.49
CA LEU A 275 7.32 6.63 4.48
C LEU A 275 5.99 7.21 5.01
N ALA A 276 6.05 8.38 5.66
CA ALA A 276 4.86 9.14 6.05
C ALA A 276 4.28 9.91 4.85
N HIS A 277 3.15 10.61 5.03
CA HIS A 277 2.67 11.55 4.02
C HIS A 277 3.70 12.66 3.75
N ILE A 278 3.81 13.09 2.49
CA ILE A 278 4.85 14.03 2.03
C ILE A 278 4.89 15.34 2.83
N ASP A 279 3.74 15.85 3.28
CA ASP A 279 3.67 17.06 4.10
C ASP A 279 4.29 16.89 5.48
N VAL A 280 4.13 15.71 6.09
CA VAL A 280 4.73 15.41 7.40
C VAL A 280 6.24 15.35 7.26
N GLN A 281 6.74 14.67 6.22
CA GLN A 281 8.18 14.61 5.93
C GLN A 281 8.76 15.99 5.65
N ALA A 282 8.02 16.84 4.92
CA ALA A 282 8.41 18.22 4.66
C ALA A 282 8.47 19.04 5.96
N GLU A 283 7.47 18.93 6.84
CA GLU A 283 7.46 19.60 8.14
C GLU A 283 8.61 19.12 9.04
N VAL A 284 8.93 17.83 9.01
CA VAL A 284 10.11 17.28 9.70
C VAL A 284 11.39 17.89 9.14
N ASN A 285 11.55 17.97 7.82
CA ASN A 285 12.74 18.57 7.21
C ASN A 285 12.88 20.07 7.50
N GLU A 286 11.75 20.81 7.56
CA GLU A 286 11.75 22.23 7.96
C GLU A 286 12.09 22.43 9.44
N SER A 287 11.53 21.59 10.32
CA SER A 287 11.69 21.69 11.77
C SER A 287 13.01 21.11 12.28
N PHE A 288 13.53 20.10 11.58
CA PHE A 288 14.76 19.37 11.91
C PHE A 288 15.64 19.20 10.66
N PRO A 289 16.28 20.27 10.16
CA PRO A 289 17.02 20.22 8.91
C PRO A 289 18.09 19.13 8.87
N GLY A 290 18.17 18.42 7.74
CA GLY A 290 19.16 17.38 7.49
C GLY A 290 18.82 16.01 8.10
N THR A 291 17.65 15.84 8.71
CA THR A 291 17.19 14.50 9.14
C THR A 291 16.54 13.70 8.03
N VAL A 292 15.96 14.33 7.02
CA VAL A 292 15.28 13.64 5.91
C VAL A 292 16.23 13.54 4.71
N SER A 293 16.51 12.32 4.24
CA SER A 293 17.42 12.10 3.10
C SER A 293 16.70 12.05 1.76
N THR A 294 15.58 11.33 1.65
CA THR A 294 14.71 11.30 0.46
C THR A 294 13.27 11.39 0.92
N VAL A 295 12.37 11.84 0.04
CA VAL A 295 10.97 12.08 0.40
C VAL A 295 10.04 11.12 -0.35
N PHE A 296 9.20 10.41 0.42
CA PHE A 296 8.25 9.42 -0.08
C PHE A 296 6.85 10.00 -0.36
N GLN A 297 6.12 9.39 -1.29
CA GLN A 297 4.66 9.55 -1.40
C GLN A 297 4.00 8.40 -2.18
N SER A 298 2.87 7.89 -1.73
CA SER A 298 2.00 7.02 -2.56
C SER A 298 1.25 7.85 -3.61
N LEU A 299 1.20 7.37 -4.85
CA LEU A 299 0.53 8.06 -5.96
C LEU A 299 -0.64 7.25 -6.54
N ALA A 300 -1.61 7.98 -7.09
CA ALA A 300 -2.74 7.42 -7.83
C ALA A 300 -2.81 7.93 -9.28
N GLY A 301 -3.52 7.17 -10.11
CA GLY A 301 -3.69 7.38 -11.55
C GLY A 301 -4.88 8.30 -11.91
N THR A 302 -5.60 8.84 -10.94
CA THR A 302 -6.69 9.81 -11.14
C THR A 302 -6.58 10.97 -10.16
N ASP A 303 -7.03 12.16 -10.57
CA ASP A 303 -7.11 13.31 -9.65
C ASP A 303 -8.00 13.01 -8.45
N ASP A 304 -9.10 12.29 -8.64
CA ASP A 304 -10.06 11.99 -7.56
C ASP A 304 -9.44 11.07 -6.51
N CYS A 305 -8.65 10.09 -6.92
CA CYS A 305 -7.93 9.24 -5.98
C CYS A 305 -6.77 9.98 -5.31
N ASN A 306 -6.03 10.82 -6.05
CA ASN A 306 -4.96 11.63 -5.46
C ASN A 306 -5.50 12.62 -4.41
N LYS A 307 -6.70 13.20 -4.60
CA LYS A 307 -7.36 14.03 -3.58
C LYS A 307 -7.66 13.27 -2.29
N ILE A 308 -7.99 11.98 -2.37
CA ILE A 308 -8.19 11.13 -1.18
C ILE A 308 -6.86 11.00 -0.41
N PHE A 309 -5.74 10.94 -1.12
CA PHE A 309 -4.40 10.96 -0.53
C PHE A 309 -3.91 12.36 -0.14
N ASP A 310 -4.76 13.40 -0.23
CA ASP A 310 -4.39 14.81 -0.04
C ASP A 310 -3.26 15.31 -0.98
N ILE A 311 -3.23 14.80 -2.21
CA ILE A 311 -2.23 15.12 -3.23
C ILE A 311 -2.85 15.85 -4.43
N THR A 312 -2.09 16.80 -4.98
CA THR A 312 -2.35 17.41 -6.29
C THR A 312 -1.07 17.41 -7.14
N ASN A 313 -1.22 17.53 -8.46
CA ASN A 313 -0.09 17.66 -9.38
C ASN A 313 0.83 18.81 -8.99
N GLU A 314 0.27 19.99 -8.73
CA GLU A 314 1.03 21.17 -8.31
C GLU A 314 1.82 20.93 -7.01
N LYS A 315 1.20 20.28 -6.02
CA LYS A 315 1.82 19.96 -4.74
C LYS A 315 3.07 19.10 -4.91
N ILE A 316 2.99 18.01 -5.68
CA ILE A 316 4.13 17.12 -5.93
C ILE A 316 5.23 17.82 -6.74
N LEU A 317 4.87 18.56 -7.80
CA LEU A 317 5.85 19.28 -8.62
C LEU A 317 6.59 20.38 -7.82
N LYS A 318 5.90 21.00 -6.86
CA LYS A 318 6.52 21.93 -5.91
C LYS A 318 7.53 21.22 -5.01
N TYR A 319 7.20 20.04 -4.47
CA TYR A 319 8.15 19.25 -3.69
C TYR A 319 9.36 18.81 -4.51
N ALA A 320 9.17 18.41 -5.76
CA ALA A 320 10.25 18.11 -6.68
C ALA A 320 11.17 19.32 -6.91
N SER A 321 10.59 20.49 -7.17
CA SER A 321 11.33 21.74 -7.39
C SER A 321 12.12 22.19 -6.15
N ALA A 322 11.62 21.87 -4.95
CA ALA A 322 12.28 22.18 -3.69
C ALA A 322 13.58 21.39 -3.45
N LYS A 323 13.83 20.31 -4.21
CA LYS A 323 15.06 19.47 -4.13
C LYS A 323 16.28 20.09 -4.82
N ALA A 324 16.30 21.41 -5.00
CA ALA A 324 17.37 22.10 -5.69
C ALA A 324 18.73 21.92 -5.00
N GLY A 325 19.72 21.42 -5.75
CA GLY A 325 21.06 21.14 -5.23
C GLY A 325 21.18 19.91 -4.32
N GLU A 326 20.06 19.25 -3.97
CA GLU A 326 20.08 18.00 -3.21
C GLU A 326 20.51 16.82 -4.10
N ARG A 327 21.20 15.85 -3.49
CA ARG A 327 21.59 14.61 -4.16
C ARG A 327 20.40 13.67 -4.38
N TYR A 328 19.60 13.49 -3.35
CA TYR A 328 18.48 12.57 -3.31
C TYR A 328 17.18 13.35 -3.53
N GLY A 329 16.26 12.79 -4.32
CA GLY A 329 15.04 13.44 -4.73
C GLY A 329 13.82 12.85 -4.03
N LEU A 330 12.99 12.18 -4.82
CA LEU A 330 11.72 11.62 -4.39
C LEU A 330 11.70 10.10 -4.54
N TYR A 331 10.74 9.49 -3.86
CA TYR A 331 10.45 8.06 -3.89
C TYR A 331 8.93 7.89 -3.98
N PHE A 332 8.43 7.15 -4.96
CA PHE A 332 7.00 6.87 -5.07
C PHE A 332 6.67 5.38 -4.96
N GLU A 333 5.53 5.10 -4.34
CA GLU A 333 4.87 3.81 -4.42
C GLU A 333 3.59 3.91 -5.23
N THR A 334 3.36 2.88 -6.05
CA THR A 334 2.19 2.70 -6.88
C THR A 334 1.62 1.29 -6.65
N GLY A 335 0.61 0.87 -7.41
CA GLY A 335 -0.14 -0.34 -7.09
C GLY A 335 -1.42 -0.44 -7.88
N GLN A 336 -1.52 -1.43 -8.76
CA GLN A 336 -2.77 -1.72 -9.45
C GLN A 336 -3.89 -1.97 -8.42
N GLY A 337 -5.02 -1.28 -8.58
CA GLY A 337 -6.20 -1.43 -7.72
C GLY A 337 -6.44 -0.28 -6.74
N SER A 338 -5.52 0.67 -6.57
CA SER A 338 -5.73 1.82 -5.66
C SER A 338 -6.97 2.65 -6.01
N GLU A 339 -7.23 2.91 -7.29
CA GLU A 339 -8.40 3.72 -7.70
C GLU A 339 -9.70 2.93 -7.55
N PHE A 340 -9.68 1.63 -7.86
CA PHE A 340 -10.86 0.77 -7.77
C PHE A 340 -11.29 0.59 -6.32
N THR A 341 -10.34 0.26 -5.45
CA THR A 341 -10.60 0.18 -4.01
C THR A 341 -11.16 1.52 -3.55
N ASN A 342 -10.56 2.64 -3.90
CA ASN A 342 -11.12 3.96 -3.55
C ASN A 342 -12.38 4.39 -4.31
N GLY A 343 -12.99 3.52 -5.13
CA GLY A 343 -14.27 3.77 -5.81
C GLY A 343 -14.22 4.79 -6.96
N VAL A 344 -13.01 5.17 -7.39
CA VAL A 344 -12.71 6.27 -8.32
C VAL A 344 -11.92 5.81 -9.55
N ALA A 345 -12.09 4.54 -9.94
CA ALA A 345 -11.52 3.99 -11.18
C ALA A 345 -12.15 4.57 -12.46
N ASN A 346 -13.34 5.20 -12.36
CA ASN A 346 -14.02 5.89 -13.47
C ASN A 346 -14.26 5.01 -14.70
N GLY A 347 -14.43 3.69 -14.49
CA GLY A 347 -14.62 2.70 -15.55
C GLY A 347 -13.38 2.43 -16.38
N VAL A 348 -12.20 2.92 -15.98
CA VAL A 348 -10.91 2.64 -16.62
C VAL A 348 -10.30 1.42 -15.93
N ASP A 349 -9.70 0.53 -16.72
CA ASP A 349 -9.06 -0.67 -16.20
C ASP A 349 -7.76 -0.37 -15.42
N MET A 350 -7.38 -1.29 -14.53
CA MET A 350 -6.26 -1.07 -13.61
C MET A 350 -4.91 -0.85 -14.32
N MET A 351 -4.69 -1.44 -15.51
CA MET A 351 -3.43 -1.29 -16.24
C MET A 351 -3.20 0.15 -16.71
N VAL A 352 -4.22 0.77 -17.30
CA VAL A 352 -4.09 2.15 -17.79
C VAL A 352 -3.95 3.12 -16.62
N LEU A 353 -4.68 2.90 -15.53
CA LEU A 353 -4.56 3.71 -14.31
C LEU A 353 -3.15 3.61 -13.69
N GLU A 354 -2.55 2.42 -13.69
CA GLU A 354 -1.17 2.23 -13.24
C GLU A 354 -0.16 2.93 -14.15
N SER A 355 -0.31 2.79 -15.47
CA SER A 355 0.52 3.51 -16.44
C SER A 355 0.45 5.05 -16.28
N ARG A 356 -0.68 5.58 -15.81
CA ARG A 356 -0.85 7.01 -15.52
C ARG A 356 -0.06 7.45 -14.28
N LYS A 357 0.09 6.61 -13.26
CA LYS A 357 0.98 6.86 -12.10
C LYS A 357 2.44 6.97 -12.54
N TYR A 358 2.85 6.10 -13.48
CA TYR A 358 4.19 6.18 -14.07
C TYR A 358 4.36 7.43 -14.94
N GLY A 359 3.32 7.83 -15.68
CA GLY A 359 3.31 9.11 -16.41
C GLY A 359 3.45 10.31 -15.49
N PHE A 360 2.81 10.30 -14.33
CA PHE A 360 3.00 11.30 -13.28
C PHE A 360 4.45 11.32 -12.78
N SER A 361 4.99 10.14 -12.48
CA SER A 361 6.37 9.97 -12.01
C SER A 361 7.40 10.45 -13.05
N ARG A 362 7.12 10.25 -14.35
CA ARG A 362 7.94 10.80 -15.45
C ARG A 362 7.92 12.32 -15.45
N ALA A 363 6.75 12.95 -15.32
CA ALA A 363 6.63 14.40 -15.22
C ALA A 363 7.43 14.96 -14.03
N VAL A 364 7.36 14.30 -12.87
CA VAL A 364 8.15 14.65 -11.68
C VAL A 364 9.65 14.48 -11.92
N SER A 365 10.07 13.41 -12.59
CA SER A 365 11.48 13.20 -12.96
C SER A 365 12.02 14.35 -13.81
N LEU A 366 11.21 14.87 -14.74
CA LEU A 366 11.61 16.02 -15.56
C LEU A 366 11.80 17.29 -14.71
N GLU A 367 10.97 17.53 -13.69
CA GLU A 367 11.17 18.65 -12.77
C GLU A 367 12.41 18.47 -11.90
N LEU A 368 12.63 17.29 -11.33
CA LEU A 368 13.84 16.97 -10.56
C LEU A 368 15.11 17.17 -11.40
N ALA A 369 15.09 16.75 -12.67
CA ALA A 369 16.22 16.91 -13.57
C ALA A 369 16.62 18.38 -13.83
N LYS A 370 15.70 19.34 -13.65
CA LYS A 370 16.01 20.77 -13.80
C LYS A 370 16.80 21.32 -12.62
N VAL A 371 16.66 20.74 -11.43
CA VAL A 371 17.16 21.31 -10.17
C VAL A 371 18.24 20.47 -9.49
N GLN A 372 18.38 19.19 -9.85
CA GLN A 372 19.38 18.29 -9.27
C GLN A 372 20.67 18.19 -10.11
N PRO A 373 21.85 18.23 -9.47
CA PRO A 373 23.12 18.41 -10.18
C PRO A 373 23.57 17.20 -11.01
N LYS A 374 23.06 16.00 -10.71
CA LYS A 374 23.49 14.75 -11.37
C LYS A 374 22.38 14.12 -12.22
N GLY A 375 21.25 14.81 -12.41
CA GLY A 375 20.02 14.24 -12.98
C GLY A 375 19.03 13.84 -11.90
N ALA A 376 17.81 13.47 -12.32
CA ALA A 376 16.71 13.17 -11.41
C ALA A 376 16.97 11.91 -10.59
N TRP A 377 17.01 12.06 -9.27
CA TRP A 377 16.94 10.94 -8.33
C TRP A 377 15.47 10.69 -7.99
N LEU A 378 14.80 9.90 -8.84
CA LEU A 378 13.47 9.35 -8.57
C LEU A 378 13.50 7.84 -8.79
N HIS A 379 13.07 7.09 -7.78
CA HIS A 379 12.76 5.67 -7.93
C HIS A 379 11.30 5.43 -7.58
N VAL A 380 10.74 4.39 -8.19
CA VAL A 380 9.32 4.01 -8.04
C VAL A 380 9.26 2.51 -7.84
N ASN A 381 8.39 2.01 -6.96
CA ASN A 381 7.98 0.61 -7.03
C ASN A 381 6.47 0.48 -7.07
N ASP A 382 6.04 -0.49 -7.87
CA ASP A 382 4.73 -1.09 -7.71
C ASP A 382 4.71 -1.95 -6.44
N VAL A 383 3.56 -1.99 -5.77
CA VAL A 383 3.32 -2.88 -4.64
C VAL A 383 2.29 -3.95 -5.03
N ALA A 384 2.78 -5.02 -5.66
CA ALA A 384 1.95 -6.07 -6.23
C ALA A 384 1.42 -7.01 -5.14
N GLY A 385 0.09 -7.09 -4.96
CA GLY A 385 -0.55 -8.05 -4.04
C GLY A 385 -0.76 -7.55 -2.60
N PHE A 386 -0.56 -6.25 -2.34
CA PHE A 386 -0.70 -5.67 -0.98
C PHE A 386 -2.15 -5.47 -0.52
N ILE A 387 -3.07 -5.30 -1.47
CA ILE A 387 -4.49 -5.06 -1.17
C ILE A 387 -5.15 -6.37 -0.73
N GLY A 388 -5.25 -7.34 -1.65
CA GLY A 388 -5.86 -8.63 -1.37
C GLY A 388 -6.46 -9.34 -2.60
N PRO A 389 -7.22 -10.43 -2.38
CA PRO A 389 -7.84 -11.25 -3.43
C PRO A 389 -8.87 -10.50 -4.26
N GLU A 390 -9.38 -9.35 -3.81
CA GLU A 390 -10.26 -8.46 -4.57
C GLU A 390 -9.56 -7.79 -5.77
N VAL A 391 -8.23 -7.72 -5.76
CA VAL A 391 -7.42 -7.22 -6.89
C VAL A 391 -6.77 -8.40 -7.61
N PHE A 392 -6.04 -9.22 -6.87
CA PHE A 392 -5.31 -10.39 -7.36
C PHE A 392 -5.54 -11.59 -6.46
N LYS A 393 -6.14 -12.63 -7.00
CA LYS A 393 -6.46 -13.85 -6.26
C LYS A 393 -5.40 -14.93 -6.40
N SER A 394 -4.83 -15.09 -7.60
CA SER A 394 -3.91 -16.17 -7.93
C SER A 394 -2.47 -15.71 -8.11
N ARG A 395 -1.53 -16.65 -7.96
CA ARG A 395 -0.10 -16.42 -8.19
C ARG A 395 0.20 -16.03 -9.64
N GLU A 396 -0.57 -16.53 -10.61
CA GLU A 396 -0.42 -16.20 -12.03
C GLU A 396 -0.83 -14.74 -12.30
N GLN A 397 -1.88 -14.25 -11.64
CA GLN A 397 -2.27 -12.83 -11.72
C GLN A 397 -1.18 -11.93 -11.13
N LEU A 398 -0.57 -12.34 -10.01
CA LEU A 398 0.54 -11.62 -9.39
C LEU A 398 1.76 -11.53 -10.32
N VAL A 399 2.17 -12.65 -10.92
CA VAL A 399 3.27 -12.66 -11.93
C VAL A 399 2.92 -11.77 -13.11
N ARG A 400 1.70 -11.87 -13.62
CA ARG A 400 1.25 -11.09 -14.78
C ARG A 400 1.31 -9.59 -14.50
N CYS A 401 0.80 -9.15 -13.35
CA CYS A 401 0.83 -7.76 -12.92
C CYS A 401 2.26 -7.23 -12.85
N CYS A 402 3.14 -7.93 -12.15
CA CYS A 402 4.53 -7.52 -11.99
C CYS A 402 5.24 -7.34 -13.35
N LEU A 403 5.05 -8.27 -14.28
CA LEU A 403 5.67 -8.19 -15.61
C LEU A 403 5.11 -7.04 -16.45
N GLU A 404 3.80 -6.79 -16.36
CA GLU A 404 3.16 -5.66 -17.03
C GLU A 404 3.70 -4.33 -16.49
N ASP A 405 3.73 -4.17 -15.17
CA ASP A 405 4.17 -2.95 -14.48
C ASP A 405 5.65 -2.65 -14.73
N MET A 406 6.50 -3.69 -14.76
CA MET A 406 7.90 -3.53 -15.14
C MET A 406 8.07 -2.96 -16.55
N VAL A 407 7.33 -3.46 -17.54
CA VAL A 407 7.40 -2.94 -18.92
C VAL A 407 6.87 -1.51 -18.95
N MET A 408 5.75 -1.22 -18.29
CA MET A 408 5.16 0.12 -18.26
C MET A 408 6.08 1.14 -17.60
N GLY A 409 6.60 0.85 -16.40
CA GLY A 409 7.52 1.74 -15.69
C GLY A 409 8.82 1.97 -16.46
N LYS A 410 9.38 0.92 -17.08
CA LYS A 410 10.58 1.06 -17.93
C LYS A 410 10.33 1.91 -19.17
N LEU A 411 9.18 1.75 -19.84
CA LEU A 411 8.76 2.59 -20.97
C LEU A 411 8.40 4.02 -20.57
N HIS A 412 8.18 4.31 -19.29
CA HIS A 412 8.10 5.69 -18.78
C HIS A 412 9.48 6.28 -18.42
N GLY A 413 10.56 5.52 -18.61
CA GLY A 413 11.93 5.96 -18.30
C GLY A 413 12.29 5.88 -16.81
N LEU A 414 11.53 5.14 -16.00
CA LEU A 414 11.70 5.09 -14.55
C LEU A 414 12.67 3.97 -14.13
N THR A 415 13.43 4.22 -13.06
CA THR A 415 14.05 3.13 -12.28
C THR A 415 12.96 2.49 -11.42
N ILE A 416 12.38 1.41 -11.94
CA ILE A 416 11.26 0.72 -11.32
C ILE A 416 11.69 -0.55 -10.56
N GLY A 417 11.30 -0.63 -9.28
CA GLY A 417 11.35 -1.84 -8.46
C GLY A 417 9.96 -2.47 -8.27
N LEU A 418 9.91 -3.55 -7.51
CA LEU A 418 8.67 -4.24 -7.17
C LEU A 418 8.65 -4.64 -5.69
N ASP A 419 7.48 -4.53 -5.08
CA ASP A 419 7.15 -5.36 -3.92
C ASP A 419 6.36 -6.58 -4.41
N ILE A 420 7.01 -7.74 -4.51
CA ILE A 420 6.33 -8.99 -4.88
C ILE A 420 5.76 -9.56 -3.59
N CYS A 421 4.49 -9.28 -3.34
CA CYS A 421 3.91 -9.57 -2.05
C CYS A 421 2.55 -10.26 -2.12
N THR A 422 2.13 -10.76 -0.97
CA THR A 422 0.83 -11.38 -0.79
C THR A 422 0.34 -11.08 0.61
N THR A 423 -0.92 -10.69 0.71
CA THR A 423 -1.58 -10.63 2.01
C THR A 423 -1.94 -12.04 2.47
N LEU A 424 -2.06 -12.22 3.78
CA LEU A 424 -2.34 -13.54 4.34
C LEU A 424 -3.70 -14.11 3.92
N HIS A 425 -4.61 -13.31 3.38
CA HIS A 425 -5.94 -13.72 2.91
C HIS A 425 -6.03 -13.99 1.41
N MET A 426 -4.93 -13.83 0.67
CA MET A 426 -4.81 -14.34 -0.70
C MET A 426 -4.56 -15.86 -0.70
N THR A 427 -4.79 -16.50 -1.85
CA THR A 427 -4.50 -17.95 -2.00
C THR A 427 -3.02 -18.24 -2.28
N VAL A 428 -2.20 -17.20 -2.49
CA VAL A 428 -0.76 -17.29 -2.72
C VAL A 428 -0.05 -17.67 -1.43
N SER A 429 0.55 -18.86 -1.42
CA SER A 429 1.34 -19.38 -0.30
C SER A 429 2.77 -18.85 -0.27
N LEU A 430 3.53 -19.19 0.78
CA LEU A 430 4.98 -18.91 0.84
C LEU A 430 5.73 -19.55 -0.35
N ASP A 431 5.39 -20.78 -0.71
CA ASP A 431 6.02 -21.49 -1.84
C ASP A 431 5.60 -20.88 -3.19
N ASP A 432 4.35 -20.41 -3.30
CA ASP A 432 3.90 -19.68 -4.49
C ASP A 432 4.60 -18.33 -4.62
N LEU A 433 4.91 -17.65 -3.51
CA LEU A 433 5.66 -16.41 -3.52
C LEU A 433 7.08 -16.62 -4.08
N ASP A 434 7.75 -17.70 -3.68
CA ASP A 434 9.06 -18.09 -4.22
C ASP A 434 8.97 -18.42 -5.71
N TRP A 435 7.90 -19.10 -6.12
CA TRP A 435 7.61 -19.36 -7.54
C TRP A 435 7.38 -18.06 -8.31
N CYS A 436 6.60 -17.11 -7.78
CA CYS A 436 6.36 -15.80 -8.39
C CYS A 436 7.68 -15.06 -8.62
N GLN A 437 8.55 -15.00 -7.59
CA GLN A 437 9.88 -14.41 -7.72
C GLN A 437 10.65 -15.05 -8.88
N ASP A 438 10.69 -16.37 -8.95
CA ASP A 438 11.38 -17.10 -10.02
C ASP A 438 10.84 -16.80 -11.42
N GLN A 439 9.54 -16.56 -11.58
CA GLN A 439 8.94 -16.20 -12.87
C GLN A 439 9.20 -14.73 -13.26
N ILE A 440 9.31 -13.83 -12.28
CA ILE A 440 9.44 -12.38 -12.51
C ILE A 440 10.91 -11.98 -12.71
N MET A 441 11.84 -12.59 -11.98
CA MET A 441 13.26 -12.22 -12.00
C MET A 441 13.94 -12.20 -13.37
N PRO A 442 13.60 -13.05 -14.35
CA PRO A 442 14.11 -12.90 -15.72
C PRO A 442 13.92 -11.49 -16.31
N ALA A 443 12.90 -10.74 -15.89
CA ALA A 443 12.66 -9.37 -16.37
C ALA A 443 13.62 -8.33 -15.75
N ASN A 444 14.42 -8.70 -14.74
CA ASN A 444 15.41 -7.87 -14.02
C ASN A 444 14.82 -6.53 -13.52
N PRO A 445 14.01 -6.54 -12.44
CA PRO A 445 13.60 -5.31 -11.77
C PRO A 445 14.81 -4.60 -11.17
N ALA A 446 14.70 -3.29 -10.95
CA ALA A 446 15.82 -2.51 -10.39
C ALA A 446 16.11 -2.87 -8.93
N TYR A 447 15.06 -3.19 -8.16
CA TYR A 447 15.14 -3.62 -6.77
C TYR A 447 13.87 -4.35 -6.34
N LEU A 448 13.95 -5.09 -5.23
CA LEU A 448 12.80 -5.61 -4.48
C LEU A 448 12.78 -5.10 -3.03
N ILE A 449 11.65 -5.24 -2.34
CA ILE A 449 11.56 -5.00 -0.89
C ILE A 449 12.28 -6.10 -0.12
N ALA A 450 12.76 -5.83 1.09
CA ALA A 450 13.52 -6.80 1.86
C ALA A 450 13.19 -6.72 3.35
N LEU A 451 12.77 -7.87 3.90
CA LEU A 451 12.47 -8.09 5.31
C LEU A 451 13.37 -9.17 5.93
N PRO A 452 13.46 -9.28 7.27
CA PRO A 452 14.18 -10.37 7.93
C PRO A 452 13.72 -11.78 7.53
N THR A 453 12.41 -12.01 7.41
CA THR A 453 11.82 -13.37 7.37
C THR A 453 10.71 -13.60 6.34
N LYS A 454 10.46 -12.63 5.45
CA LYS A 454 9.28 -12.48 4.58
C LYS A 454 8.06 -11.87 5.25
N ASN A 455 7.88 -12.03 6.56
CA ASN A 455 6.71 -11.51 7.27
C ASN A 455 6.95 -10.08 7.75
N ASP A 456 6.04 -9.18 7.42
CA ASP A 456 6.05 -7.83 7.97
C ASP A 456 5.25 -7.79 9.28
N PRO A 457 5.89 -7.47 10.42
CA PRO A 457 5.24 -7.54 11.72
C PRO A 457 4.16 -6.46 11.93
N MET A 458 4.16 -5.39 11.11
CA MET A 458 3.20 -4.30 11.20
C MET A 458 2.15 -4.38 10.09
N LEU A 459 2.59 -4.59 8.85
CA LEU A 459 1.71 -4.51 7.68
C LEU A 459 0.90 -5.78 7.43
N SER A 460 1.22 -6.86 8.15
CA SER A 460 0.49 -8.13 8.11
C SER A 460 0.36 -8.68 6.68
N TYR A 461 1.49 -8.65 5.97
CA TYR A 461 1.65 -9.19 4.62
C TYR A 461 3.01 -9.89 4.49
N LEU A 462 3.18 -10.64 3.40
CA LEU A 462 4.37 -11.40 3.10
C LEU A 462 5.04 -10.83 1.85
N THR A 463 6.35 -10.62 1.90
CA THR A 463 7.19 -10.19 0.76
C THR A 463 8.52 -10.94 0.75
N THR A 464 9.51 -10.47 -0.01
CA THR A 464 10.86 -11.03 -0.10
C THR A 464 11.66 -10.83 1.20
N ALA A 465 12.32 -11.90 1.64
CA ALA A 465 13.27 -11.86 2.76
C ALA A 465 14.69 -11.48 2.30
N PHE A 466 15.56 -11.10 3.23
CA PHE A 466 16.97 -10.81 2.94
C PHE A 466 17.68 -11.96 2.21
N GLN A 467 17.32 -13.20 2.54
CA GLN A 467 17.90 -14.38 1.96
C GLN A 467 17.37 -14.65 0.54
N ASP A 468 16.13 -14.26 0.22
CA ASP A 468 15.62 -14.34 -1.15
C ASP A 468 16.48 -13.52 -2.10
N HIS A 469 16.91 -12.33 -1.68
CA HIS A 469 17.83 -11.48 -2.46
C HIS A 469 19.14 -12.20 -2.78
N VAL A 470 19.70 -12.95 -1.83
CA VAL A 470 20.91 -13.75 -2.05
C VAL A 470 20.64 -14.88 -3.04
N ARG A 471 19.54 -15.62 -2.86
CA ARG A 471 19.11 -16.72 -3.75
C ARG A 471 18.91 -16.24 -5.19
N VAL A 472 18.17 -15.15 -5.40
CA VAL A 472 17.86 -14.68 -6.75
C VAL A 472 19.08 -14.05 -7.42
N ARG A 473 19.95 -13.36 -6.67
CA ARG A 473 21.20 -12.82 -7.23
C ARG A 473 22.11 -13.94 -7.72
N GLU A 474 22.24 -15.02 -6.95
CA GLU A 474 23.01 -16.19 -7.38
C GLU A 474 22.38 -16.89 -8.59
N LYS A 475 21.06 -17.14 -8.55
CA LYS A 475 20.34 -17.85 -9.61
C LYS A 475 20.38 -17.11 -10.96
N PHE A 476 20.27 -15.78 -10.95
CA PHE A 476 20.15 -14.97 -12.16
C PHE A 476 21.43 -14.17 -12.49
N GLY A 477 22.48 -14.29 -11.68
CA GLY A 477 23.75 -13.57 -11.88
C GLY A 477 23.64 -12.06 -11.63
N PHE A 478 22.72 -11.64 -10.76
CA PHE A 478 22.52 -10.22 -10.43
C PHE A 478 23.49 -9.74 -9.36
N LYS A 479 23.69 -8.42 -9.31
CA LYS A 479 24.62 -7.75 -8.41
C LYS A 479 23.94 -6.68 -7.57
N VAL A 480 24.50 -6.47 -6.39
CA VAL A 480 24.30 -5.27 -5.57
C VAL A 480 25.02 -4.09 -6.22
N ASN A 481 24.54 -2.86 -6.01
CA ASN A 481 25.28 -1.66 -6.41
C ASN A 481 26.70 -1.64 -5.84
N ASP A 482 27.69 -1.33 -6.70
CA ASP A 482 29.12 -1.51 -6.40
C ASP A 482 29.58 -0.83 -5.10
N ALA A 483 29.14 0.42 -4.88
CA ALA A 483 29.53 1.18 -3.68
C ALA A 483 29.03 0.55 -2.37
N MET A 484 27.87 -0.12 -2.41
CA MET A 484 27.35 -0.84 -1.25
C MET A 484 28.04 -2.20 -1.08
N TRP A 485 28.39 -2.86 -2.18
CA TRP A 485 29.23 -4.07 -2.14
C TRP A 485 30.61 -3.81 -1.51
N ASP A 486 31.22 -2.66 -1.82
CA ASP A 486 32.47 -2.22 -1.20
C ASP A 486 32.31 -1.90 0.30
N PHE A 487 31.13 -1.42 0.72
CA PHE A 487 30.82 -1.30 2.14
C PHE A 487 30.76 -2.67 2.82
N TYR A 488 30.07 -3.66 2.24
CA TYR A 488 30.03 -5.01 2.82
C TYR A 488 31.41 -5.66 2.91
N LYS A 489 32.32 -5.34 1.98
CA LYS A 489 33.74 -5.71 2.10
C LYS A 489 34.43 -4.98 3.25
N ARG A 490 34.22 -3.67 3.38
CA ARG A 490 34.81 -2.84 4.45
C ARG A 490 34.44 -3.34 5.84
N ILE A 491 33.19 -3.75 6.04
CA ILE A 491 32.74 -4.28 7.33
C ILE A 491 32.98 -5.80 7.47
N GLY A 492 33.55 -6.46 6.46
CA GLY A 492 33.91 -7.87 6.54
C GLY A 492 32.72 -8.83 6.52
N ILE A 493 31.62 -8.47 5.85
CA ILE A 493 30.55 -9.40 5.47
C ILE A 493 30.95 -10.16 4.21
N VAL A 494 31.55 -9.44 3.26
CA VAL A 494 32.07 -9.96 1.98
C VAL A 494 33.61 -9.91 1.98
N GLY A 495 34.25 -10.94 1.42
CA GLY A 495 35.71 -11.02 1.27
C GLY A 495 36.23 -10.23 0.07
N ASN A 496 37.56 -10.06 0.00
CA ASN A 496 38.22 -9.41 -1.15
C ASN A 496 38.03 -10.18 -2.47
N ASP A 497 37.74 -11.47 -2.40
CA ASP A 497 37.43 -12.35 -3.52
C ASP A 497 35.94 -12.33 -3.94
N ASN A 498 35.13 -11.49 -3.29
CA ASN A 498 33.67 -11.40 -3.43
C ASN A 498 32.88 -12.62 -2.92
N SER A 499 33.49 -13.48 -2.10
CA SER A 499 32.76 -14.53 -1.37
C SER A 499 32.19 -14.00 -0.05
N TYR A 500 31.13 -14.62 0.47
CA TYR A 500 30.65 -14.33 1.83
C TYR A 500 31.64 -14.88 2.87
N THR A 501 31.88 -14.10 3.93
CA THR A 501 32.78 -14.49 5.02
C THR A 501 32.04 -15.28 6.12
N SER A 502 32.77 -15.67 7.17
CA SER A 502 32.17 -16.26 8.38
C SER A 502 31.25 -15.31 9.17
N ASN A 503 31.22 -14.01 8.86
CA ASN A 503 30.35 -13.04 9.51
C ASN A 503 29.01 -12.84 8.78
N TYR A 504 28.81 -13.51 7.65
CA TYR A 504 27.54 -13.48 6.93
C TYR A 504 26.41 -14.02 7.80
N GLY A 505 25.29 -13.30 7.85
CA GLY A 505 24.16 -13.61 8.71
C GLY A 505 24.42 -13.42 10.21
N ASP A 506 25.45 -12.66 10.62
CA ASP A 506 25.69 -12.26 12.02
C ASP A 506 25.37 -10.77 12.24
N PRO A 507 24.14 -10.42 12.67
CA PRO A 507 23.79 -9.03 13.01
C PRO A 507 24.63 -8.46 14.16
N LEU A 508 25.11 -9.30 15.09
CA LEU A 508 25.98 -8.85 16.19
C LEU A 508 27.34 -8.37 15.68
N TRP A 509 27.83 -8.97 14.59
CA TRP A 509 29.04 -8.50 13.92
C TRP A 509 28.85 -7.10 13.35
N VAL A 510 27.73 -6.85 12.67
CA VAL A 510 27.41 -5.51 12.14
C VAL A 510 27.26 -4.51 13.28
N TYR A 511 26.56 -4.87 14.36
CA TYR A 511 26.47 -4.04 15.56
C TYR A 511 27.85 -3.72 16.15
N TYR A 512 28.73 -4.72 16.25
CA TYR A 512 30.11 -4.51 16.71
C TYR A 512 30.89 -3.55 15.80
N GLN A 513 30.77 -3.69 14.48
CA GLN A 513 31.39 -2.76 13.52
C GLN A 513 30.82 -1.33 13.65
N TYR A 514 29.51 -1.21 13.89
CA TYR A 514 28.85 0.06 14.19
C TYR A 514 29.44 0.70 15.45
N ARG A 515 29.59 -0.07 16.54
CA ARG A 515 30.20 0.41 17.79
C ARG A 515 31.67 0.80 17.61
N LEU A 516 32.46 0.02 16.88
CA LEU A 516 33.84 0.39 16.54
C LEU A 516 33.90 1.71 15.76
N ALA A 517 33.00 1.90 14.79
CA ALA A 517 32.92 3.15 14.03
C ALA A 517 32.52 4.36 14.89
N LYS A 518 31.74 4.15 15.96
CA LYS A 518 31.46 5.14 17.02
C LYS A 518 32.64 5.38 17.98
N GLY A 519 33.74 4.65 17.85
CA GLY A 519 34.91 4.76 18.72
C GLY A 519 34.82 3.96 20.02
N ASP A 520 33.89 2.99 20.10
CA ASP A 520 33.80 2.06 21.22
C ASP A 520 35.07 1.19 21.29
N LYS A 521 35.67 1.07 22.48
CA LYS A 521 36.91 0.34 22.74
C LYS A 521 36.70 -0.92 23.57
N ARG A 522 35.45 -1.24 23.91
CA ARG A 522 35.14 -2.44 24.70
C ARG A 522 35.48 -3.69 23.89
N PRO A 523 35.86 -4.80 24.57
CA PRO A 523 36.10 -6.06 23.89
C PRO A 523 34.87 -6.54 23.10
N LYS A 524 35.09 -7.22 21.97
CA LYS A 524 34.03 -7.78 21.11
C LYS A 524 32.96 -8.52 21.91
N GLU A 525 33.36 -9.40 22.82
CA GLU A 525 32.43 -10.20 23.63
C GLU A 525 31.51 -9.36 24.53
N THR A 526 31.99 -8.22 25.04
CA THR A 526 31.17 -7.29 25.83
C THR A 526 30.10 -6.62 24.95
N VAL A 527 30.48 -6.19 23.75
CA VAL A 527 29.55 -5.58 22.79
C VAL A 527 28.54 -6.62 22.27
N TYR A 528 28.99 -7.84 22.03
CA TYR A 528 28.13 -8.96 21.64
C TYR A 528 27.13 -9.33 22.74
N ALA A 529 27.53 -9.29 24.02
CA ALA A 529 26.63 -9.54 25.13
C ALA A 529 25.53 -8.48 25.23
N GLU A 530 25.88 -7.20 25.07
CA GLU A 530 24.90 -6.10 24.95
C GLU A 530 23.99 -6.31 23.74
N GLY A 531 24.55 -6.60 22.57
CA GLY A 531 23.78 -6.81 21.35
C GLY A 531 22.78 -7.95 21.47
N ARG A 532 23.16 -9.08 22.09
CA ARG A 532 22.22 -10.19 22.36
C ARG A 532 21.07 -9.78 23.25
N GLN A 533 21.33 -8.96 24.27
CA GLN A 533 20.28 -8.44 25.15
C GLN A 533 19.30 -7.57 24.35
N MET A 534 19.81 -6.65 23.53
CA MET A 534 18.97 -5.80 22.69
C MET A 534 18.17 -6.60 21.66
N MET A 535 18.76 -7.61 21.01
CA MET A 535 18.04 -8.48 20.08
C MET A 535 16.88 -9.22 20.77
N MET A 536 17.09 -9.74 21.98
CA MET A 536 16.00 -10.36 22.76
C MET A 536 14.87 -9.36 23.07
N GLU A 537 15.20 -8.10 23.33
CA GLU A 537 14.20 -7.05 23.58
C GLU A 537 13.44 -6.67 22.30
N VAL A 538 14.10 -6.66 21.14
CA VAL A 538 13.48 -6.47 19.82
C VAL A 538 12.52 -7.63 19.50
N GLU A 539 12.96 -8.87 19.68
CA GLU A 539 12.12 -10.05 19.48
C GLU A 539 10.92 -10.08 20.45
N ALA A 540 11.12 -9.63 21.70
CA ALA A 540 10.04 -9.49 22.68
C ALA A 540 9.00 -8.42 22.30
N ARG A 541 9.34 -7.46 21.44
CA ARG A 541 8.42 -6.48 20.86
C ARG A 541 7.77 -6.96 19.55
N GLY A 542 7.97 -8.21 19.16
CA GLY A 542 7.30 -8.83 18.00
C GLY A 542 8.03 -8.65 16.67
N VAL A 543 9.33 -8.32 16.70
CA VAL A 543 10.16 -8.19 15.49
C VAL A 543 11.12 -9.36 15.40
N ASP A 544 10.87 -10.25 14.44
CA ASP A 544 11.74 -11.39 14.15
C ASP A 544 13.00 -10.93 13.42
N LEU A 545 14.17 -11.30 13.95
CA LEU A 545 15.47 -11.05 13.31
C LEU A 545 16.04 -12.34 12.75
N ALA A 546 16.61 -12.27 11.56
CA ALA A 546 17.31 -13.39 10.96
C ALA A 546 18.74 -13.50 11.52
N THR A 547 19.18 -14.75 11.71
CA THR A 547 20.55 -15.07 12.12
C THR A 547 21.01 -16.35 11.47
N GLY A 548 22.29 -16.40 11.08
CA GLY A 548 22.91 -17.55 10.41
C GLY A 548 22.21 -17.91 9.10
N HIS A 549 22.25 -19.19 8.75
CA HIS A 549 21.55 -19.73 7.60
C HIS A 549 21.27 -21.22 7.79
N GLY A 550 20.39 -21.77 6.94
CA GLY A 550 20.14 -23.20 6.84
C GLY A 550 21.23 -23.95 6.06
N GLU A 551 20.85 -24.95 5.28
CA GLU A 551 21.79 -25.76 4.49
C GLU A 551 22.51 -24.90 3.44
N LYS A 552 21.75 -24.04 2.75
CA LYS A 552 22.27 -23.05 1.82
C LYS A 552 22.38 -21.70 2.52
N ILE A 553 23.28 -20.85 2.03
CA ILE A 553 23.49 -19.50 2.60
C ILE A 553 22.23 -18.62 2.51
N TRP A 554 21.30 -18.94 1.63
CA TRP A 554 20.03 -18.24 1.47
C TRP A 554 18.85 -18.96 2.13
N ASP A 555 19.08 -20.01 2.90
CA ASP A 555 18.03 -20.61 3.71
C ASP A 555 17.94 -19.87 5.04
N LEU A 556 16.73 -19.55 5.51
CA LEU A 556 16.51 -19.16 6.91
C LEU A 556 17.04 -20.26 7.83
N ASN A 557 17.53 -19.89 9.02
CA ASN A 557 17.88 -20.91 10.00
C ASN A 557 16.65 -21.77 10.34
N PRO A 558 16.81 -23.09 10.63
CA PRO A 558 15.68 -24.00 10.75
C PRO A 558 14.64 -23.64 11.83
N ALA A 559 15.09 -23.02 12.93
CA ALA A 559 14.19 -22.61 14.01
C ALA A 559 13.31 -21.44 13.58
N LEU A 560 13.90 -20.43 12.96
CA LEU A 560 13.17 -19.27 12.43
C LEU A 560 12.27 -19.65 11.26
N ALA A 561 12.73 -20.51 10.35
CA ALA A 561 11.89 -21.04 9.26
C ALA A 561 10.64 -21.76 9.80
N THR A 562 10.80 -22.52 10.88
CA THR A 562 9.69 -23.20 11.56
C THR A 562 8.73 -22.19 12.18
N LYS A 563 9.25 -21.15 12.84
CA LYS A 563 8.45 -20.06 13.43
C LYS A 563 7.62 -19.34 12.35
N VAL A 564 8.25 -18.90 11.26
CA VAL A 564 7.59 -18.20 10.13
C VAL A 564 6.47 -19.06 9.52
N ARG A 565 6.73 -20.35 9.30
CA ARG A 565 5.69 -21.26 8.79
C ARG A 565 4.55 -21.42 9.79
N GLY A 566 4.84 -21.49 11.09
CA GLY A 566 3.83 -21.51 12.14
C GLY A 566 2.95 -20.24 12.16
N LEU A 567 3.55 -19.06 12.03
CA LEU A 567 2.82 -17.78 11.91
C LEU A 567 1.86 -17.79 10.71
N TYR A 568 2.34 -18.27 9.56
CA TYR A 568 1.54 -18.39 8.35
C TYR A 568 0.38 -19.39 8.51
N ASP A 569 0.65 -20.57 9.07
CA ASP A 569 -0.34 -21.63 9.26
C ASP A 569 -1.44 -21.19 10.24
N ASP A 570 -1.07 -20.51 11.34
CA ASP A 570 -2.07 -19.91 12.24
C ASP A 570 -2.89 -18.84 11.53
N ALA A 571 -2.25 -17.94 10.79
CA ALA A 571 -2.96 -16.89 10.07
C ALA A 571 -3.99 -17.45 9.09
N LYS A 572 -3.65 -18.53 8.37
CA LYS A 572 -4.61 -19.24 7.52
C LYS A 572 -5.77 -19.84 8.31
N GLN A 573 -5.51 -20.48 9.45
CA GLN A 573 -6.60 -20.99 10.30
C GLN A 573 -7.50 -19.88 10.84
N SER A 574 -6.91 -18.77 11.28
CA SER A 574 -7.60 -17.60 11.85
C SER A 574 -8.49 -16.90 10.83
N LEU A 575 -8.09 -16.87 9.55
CA LEU A 575 -8.91 -16.32 8.46
C LEU A 575 -10.22 -17.09 8.24
N TRP A 576 -10.16 -18.41 8.35
CA TRP A 576 -11.32 -19.29 8.14
C TRP A 576 -12.12 -19.55 9.41
N ALA A 577 -11.69 -19.02 10.55
CA ALA A 577 -12.46 -19.09 11.78
C ALA A 577 -13.72 -18.21 11.69
N GLU A 578 -14.83 -18.72 12.21
CA GLU A 578 -16.10 -18.02 12.34
C GLU A 578 -16.47 -17.92 13.83
N LEU A 579 -17.31 -16.93 14.18
CA LEU A 579 -17.84 -16.82 15.53
C LEU A 579 -18.70 -18.04 15.86
N THR A 580 -18.42 -18.71 16.97
CA THR A 580 -19.19 -19.89 17.38
C THR A 580 -20.57 -19.49 17.93
N PRO A 581 -21.62 -20.31 17.74
CA PRO A 581 -22.93 -20.07 18.34
C PRO A 581 -22.88 -19.89 19.86
N GLU A 582 -22.02 -20.66 20.53
CA GLU A 582 -21.80 -20.60 21.97
C GLU A 582 -21.22 -19.23 22.38
N PHE A 583 -20.23 -18.73 21.65
CA PHE A 583 -19.66 -17.41 21.88
C PHE A 583 -20.70 -16.30 21.66
N ILE A 584 -21.42 -16.35 20.54
CA ILE A 584 -22.47 -15.36 20.21
C ILE A 584 -23.50 -15.30 21.35
N ALA A 585 -23.96 -16.45 21.85
CA ALA A 585 -24.93 -16.52 22.94
C ALA A 585 -24.38 -16.00 24.28
N ALA A 586 -23.07 -16.07 24.50
CA ALA A 586 -22.41 -15.57 25.71
C ALA A 586 -22.22 -14.04 25.73
N VAL A 587 -22.29 -13.37 24.57
CA VAL A 587 -22.16 -11.90 24.50
C VAL A 587 -23.35 -11.23 25.22
N PRO A 588 -23.11 -10.38 26.23
CA PRO A 588 -24.20 -9.76 27.00
C PRO A 588 -25.12 -8.91 26.11
N GLY A 589 -26.44 -9.10 26.22
CA GLY A 589 -27.42 -8.29 25.48
C GLY A 589 -27.23 -8.32 23.96
N VAL A 590 -26.70 -9.43 23.42
CA VAL A 590 -26.37 -9.56 22.00
C VAL A 590 -27.59 -9.35 21.09
N VAL A 591 -27.37 -8.65 19.98
CA VAL A 591 -28.29 -8.59 18.85
C VAL A 591 -27.54 -9.06 17.61
N PRO A 592 -27.73 -10.32 17.18
CA PRO A 592 -27.02 -10.85 16.03
C PRO A 592 -27.60 -10.29 14.73
N VAL A 593 -26.73 -9.74 13.90
CA VAL A 593 -27.02 -9.25 12.56
C VAL A 593 -26.00 -9.81 11.57
N ARG A 594 -26.37 -9.82 10.29
CA ARG A 594 -25.53 -10.30 9.19
C ARG A 594 -25.42 -9.26 8.08
N THR A 595 -24.31 -9.32 7.36
CA THR A 595 -24.08 -8.51 6.16
C THR A 595 -24.66 -9.17 4.91
N LEU A 596 -24.33 -8.64 3.73
CA LEU A 596 -24.69 -9.26 2.44
C LEU A 596 -23.75 -10.41 2.06
N SER A 597 -22.65 -10.61 2.79
CA SER A 597 -21.73 -11.74 2.54
C SER A 597 -22.46 -13.07 2.70
N LYS A 598 -22.37 -13.93 1.69
CA LYS A 598 -23.06 -15.22 1.65
C LYS A 598 -22.42 -16.27 2.56
N ASP A 599 -21.09 -16.26 2.58
CA ASP A 599 -20.24 -17.18 3.34
C ASP A 599 -18.87 -16.53 3.59
N ARG A 600 -17.97 -17.25 4.26
CA ARG A 600 -16.63 -16.76 4.60
C ARG A 600 -15.77 -16.49 3.36
N ASN A 601 -15.93 -17.25 2.29
CA ASN A 601 -15.18 -17.06 1.04
C ASN A 601 -15.63 -15.77 0.33
N ASP A 602 -16.94 -15.55 0.25
CA ASP A 602 -17.53 -14.31 -0.29
C ASP A 602 -17.10 -13.08 0.54
N TYR A 603 -17.07 -13.20 1.87
CA TYR A 603 -16.60 -12.14 2.76
C TYR A 603 -15.12 -11.77 2.55
N ILE A 604 -14.26 -12.77 2.32
CA ILE A 604 -12.83 -12.56 2.08
C ILE A 604 -12.58 -11.96 0.69
N ALA A 605 -13.24 -12.49 -0.34
CA ALA A 605 -13.02 -12.10 -1.73
C ALA A 605 -13.72 -10.80 -2.14
N HIS A 606 -14.85 -10.45 -1.50
CA HIS A 606 -15.67 -9.30 -1.87
C HIS A 606 -15.95 -8.41 -0.63
N PRO A 607 -15.01 -7.53 -0.25
CA PRO A 607 -15.12 -6.69 0.95
C PRO A 607 -16.44 -5.93 1.04
N THR A 608 -16.96 -5.41 -0.08
CA THR A 608 -18.21 -4.65 -0.18
C THR A 608 -19.42 -5.40 0.36
N THR A 609 -19.46 -6.73 0.23
CA THR A 609 -20.56 -7.55 0.78
C THR A 609 -20.60 -7.51 2.31
N GLY A 610 -19.44 -7.35 2.96
CA GLY A 610 -19.30 -7.22 4.40
C GLY A 610 -19.51 -5.79 4.93
N GLU A 611 -19.68 -4.80 4.05
CA GLU A 611 -19.90 -3.40 4.46
C GLU A 611 -21.38 -3.05 4.60
N ALA A 612 -22.25 -3.80 3.92
CA ALA A 612 -23.68 -3.56 3.88
C ALA A 612 -24.45 -4.63 4.66
N LEU A 613 -25.45 -4.21 5.43
CA LEU A 613 -26.33 -5.11 6.17
C LEU A 613 -27.34 -5.80 5.26
N SER A 614 -27.73 -7.03 5.61
CA SER A 614 -28.85 -7.71 4.97
C SER A 614 -30.19 -7.00 5.25
N PRO A 615 -31.21 -7.17 4.40
CA PRO A 615 -32.54 -6.57 4.61
C PRO A 615 -33.18 -6.94 5.96
N ASP A 616 -32.93 -8.14 6.48
CA ASP A 616 -33.47 -8.56 7.77
C ASP A 616 -32.68 -7.95 8.95
N SER A 617 -31.37 -7.81 8.81
CA SER A 617 -30.53 -7.08 9.76
C SER A 617 -30.94 -5.62 9.87
N ILE A 618 -31.26 -4.96 8.75
CA ILE A 618 -31.74 -3.57 8.74
C ILE A 618 -32.99 -3.42 9.61
N LYS A 619 -33.97 -4.33 9.47
CA LYS A 619 -35.18 -4.33 10.31
C LYS A 619 -34.86 -4.51 11.79
N GLU A 620 -33.82 -5.26 12.14
CA GLU A 620 -33.40 -5.44 13.52
C GLU A 620 -32.77 -4.15 14.10
N ILE A 621 -31.93 -3.46 13.32
CA ILE A 621 -31.39 -2.15 13.70
C ILE A 621 -32.50 -1.12 13.92
N GLU A 622 -33.52 -1.11 13.05
CA GLU A 622 -34.70 -0.27 13.21
C GLU A 622 -35.49 -0.59 14.50
N ARG A 623 -35.60 -1.88 14.88
CA ARG A 623 -36.23 -2.29 16.15
C ARG A 623 -35.44 -1.80 17.37
N ILE A 624 -34.10 -1.90 17.35
CA ILE A 624 -33.25 -1.35 18.42
C ILE A 624 -33.54 0.14 18.59
N ARG A 625 -33.49 0.90 17.49
CA ARG A 625 -33.75 2.34 17.51
C ARG A 625 -35.14 2.67 18.04
N ALA A 626 -36.17 1.93 17.60
CA ALA A 626 -37.53 2.12 18.08
C ALA A 626 -37.69 1.80 19.58
N SER A 627 -36.89 0.87 20.12
CA SER A 627 -36.95 0.47 21.53
C SER A 627 -36.56 1.58 22.51
N TRP A 628 -35.79 2.58 22.06
CA TRP A 628 -35.33 3.68 22.89
C TRP A 628 -36.44 4.68 23.28
N LYS A 629 -37.60 4.67 22.61
CA LYS A 629 -38.80 5.46 22.97
C LYS A 629 -38.53 6.95 23.26
N GLY A 630 -37.52 7.54 22.62
CA GLY A 630 -37.10 8.94 22.79
C GLY A 630 -35.92 9.16 23.75
N ASP A 631 -35.50 8.14 24.52
CA ASP A 631 -34.29 8.17 25.36
C ASP A 631 -33.10 7.53 24.62
N MET A 632 -32.67 8.20 23.56
CA MET A 632 -31.59 7.71 22.69
C MET A 632 -30.24 7.73 23.43
N PRO A 633 -29.50 6.62 23.51
CA PRO A 633 -28.18 6.58 24.12
C PRO A 633 -27.18 7.43 23.32
N LYS A 634 -26.16 7.94 24.01
CA LYS A 634 -25.06 8.66 23.38
C LYS A 634 -24.09 7.76 22.62
N GLY A 635 -24.01 6.48 22.99
CA GLY A 635 -23.12 5.51 22.35
C GLY A 635 -23.78 4.16 22.05
N GLN A 636 -23.28 3.48 21.03
CA GLN A 636 -23.61 2.09 20.70
C GLN A 636 -22.32 1.30 20.42
N ILE A 637 -22.26 0.07 20.94
CA ILE A 637 -21.17 -0.87 20.68
C ILE A 637 -21.58 -1.81 19.55
N VAL A 638 -20.71 -1.95 18.56
CA VAL A 638 -20.80 -2.90 17.44
C VAL A 638 -19.61 -3.84 17.55
N ILE A 639 -19.84 -5.14 17.33
CA ILE A 639 -18.81 -6.19 17.38
C ILE A 639 -18.88 -6.93 16.06
N SER A 640 -17.75 -7.11 15.38
CA SER A 640 -17.66 -7.92 14.16
C SER A 640 -16.56 -8.96 14.29
N ASP A 641 -16.78 -10.11 13.67
CA ASP A 641 -15.74 -11.13 13.48
C ASP A 641 -14.51 -10.58 12.75
N GLY A 642 -14.71 -9.72 11.75
CA GLY A 642 -13.61 -9.20 10.95
C GLY A 642 -12.89 -10.31 10.18
N LEU A 643 -11.62 -10.07 9.84
CA LEU A 643 -10.78 -11.08 9.19
C LEU A 643 -10.26 -12.15 10.17
N ASN A 644 -10.39 -11.94 11.47
CA ASN A 644 -9.94 -12.88 12.49
C ASN A 644 -10.97 -13.02 13.62
N ALA A 645 -11.85 -14.02 13.52
CA ALA A 645 -12.86 -14.26 14.55
C ALA A 645 -12.25 -14.69 15.89
N LYS A 646 -11.09 -15.37 15.89
CA LYS A 646 -10.42 -15.79 17.14
C LYS A 646 -10.04 -14.59 18.00
N ALA A 647 -9.64 -13.49 17.37
CA ALA A 647 -9.31 -12.25 18.07
C ALA A 647 -10.43 -11.71 18.96
N ILE A 648 -11.67 -12.02 18.62
CA ILE A 648 -12.84 -11.62 19.40
C ILE A 648 -13.21 -12.69 20.43
N MET A 649 -12.99 -13.96 20.09
CA MET A 649 -13.40 -15.13 20.90
C MET A 649 -12.42 -15.54 21.99
N ASP A 650 -11.15 -15.18 21.87
CA ASP A 650 -10.10 -15.61 22.80
C ASP A 650 -10.38 -15.14 24.23
N ASP A 651 -10.01 -15.99 25.19
CA ASP A 651 -10.19 -15.71 26.60
C ASP A 651 -9.40 -14.44 26.98
N GLY A 652 -10.08 -13.53 27.68
CA GLY A 652 -9.48 -12.25 28.09
C GLY A 652 -9.55 -11.13 27.05
N HIS A 653 -10.12 -11.36 25.86
CA HIS A 653 -10.19 -10.35 24.79
C HIS A 653 -11.42 -9.43 24.90
N LEU A 654 -12.58 -9.85 24.37
CA LEU A 654 -13.75 -8.98 24.24
C LEU A 654 -14.35 -8.58 25.60
N ALA A 655 -14.52 -9.53 26.52
CA ALA A 655 -15.24 -9.27 27.77
C ALA A 655 -14.54 -8.22 28.66
N PRO A 656 -13.22 -8.28 28.93
CA PRO A 656 -12.55 -7.27 29.73
C PRO A 656 -12.59 -5.86 29.13
N TYR A 657 -12.59 -5.75 27.80
CA TYR A 657 -12.76 -4.47 27.12
C TYR A 657 -14.17 -3.91 27.32
N LEU A 658 -15.22 -4.72 27.08
CA LEU A 658 -16.61 -4.29 27.23
C LEU A 658 -16.91 -3.82 28.67
N GLU A 659 -16.43 -4.56 29.66
CA GLU A 659 -16.60 -4.22 31.08
C GLU A 659 -15.93 -2.89 31.44
N GLU A 660 -14.65 -2.73 31.09
CA GLU A 660 -13.90 -1.50 31.41
C GLU A 660 -14.47 -0.30 30.63
N MET A 661 -14.82 -0.45 29.35
CA MET A 661 -15.43 0.64 28.58
C MET A 661 -16.77 1.08 29.13
N ARG A 662 -17.65 0.15 29.52
CA ARG A 662 -18.96 0.49 30.11
C ARG A 662 -18.78 1.20 31.46
N ARG A 663 -17.83 0.75 32.29
CA ARG A 663 -17.49 1.43 33.54
C ARG A 663 -16.98 2.85 33.29
N LEU A 664 -16.00 3.01 32.39
CA LEU A 664 -15.39 4.30 32.06
C LEU A 664 -16.40 5.31 31.49
N LEU A 665 -17.28 4.87 30.58
CA LEU A 665 -18.33 5.72 30.02
C LEU A 665 -19.41 6.05 31.05
N GLY A 666 -19.77 5.09 31.92
CA GLY A 666 -20.67 5.30 33.05
C GLY A 666 -20.15 6.34 34.04
N ASP A 667 -18.88 6.23 34.44
CA ASP A 667 -18.19 7.19 35.31
C ASP A 667 -18.13 8.60 34.68
N ALA A 668 -18.10 8.68 33.36
CA ALA A 668 -18.16 9.93 32.60
C ALA A 668 -19.60 10.45 32.34
N GLY A 669 -20.64 9.76 32.83
CA GLY A 669 -22.05 10.12 32.62
C GLY A 669 -22.51 10.00 31.16
N VAL A 670 -21.87 9.14 30.37
CA VAL A 670 -22.21 8.87 28.96
C VAL A 670 -23.12 7.64 28.90
N THR A 671 -24.35 7.82 28.41
CA THR A 671 -25.30 6.72 28.23
C THR A 671 -24.92 5.88 27.01
N VAL A 672 -24.83 4.56 27.18
CA VAL A 672 -24.54 3.59 26.12
C VAL A 672 -25.67 2.56 26.10
N SER A 673 -26.06 2.14 24.90
CA SER A 673 -27.04 1.06 24.72
C SER A 673 -26.67 -0.18 25.55
N ASP A 674 -27.67 -0.81 26.17
CA ASP A 674 -27.51 -2.10 26.88
C ASP A 674 -27.28 -3.26 25.90
N LYS A 675 -27.61 -3.05 24.61
CA LYS A 675 -27.41 -4.03 23.53
C LYS A 675 -26.00 -3.94 22.94
N ASN A 676 -25.43 -5.11 22.62
CA ASN A 676 -24.24 -5.22 21.79
C ASN A 676 -24.65 -5.78 20.42
N ILE A 677 -24.47 -5.00 19.35
CA ILE A 677 -24.81 -5.46 17.99
C ILE A 677 -23.64 -6.31 17.51
N LEU A 678 -23.89 -7.59 17.23
CA LEU A 678 -22.87 -8.51 16.73
C LEU A 678 -23.12 -8.78 15.25
N VAL A 679 -22.19 -8.34 14.40
CA VAL A 679 -22.24 -8.46 12.95
C VAL A 679 -21.40 -9.65 12.51
N THR A 680 -22.05 -10.67 11.96
CA THR A 680 -21.34 -11.76 11.25
C THR A 680 -20.90 -11.27 9.88
N SER A 681 -19.65 -11.55 9.50
CA SER A 681 -19.01 -11.11 8.26
C SER A 681 -19.02 -9.58 8.13
N GLY A 682 -18.70 -8.88 9.21
CA GLY A 682 -18.69 -7.41 9.29
C GLY A 682 -17.37 -6.80 8.85
N ARG A 683 -17.40 -5.81 7.96
CA ARG A 683 -16.30 -4.86 7.72
C ARG A 683 -16.53 -3.57 8.49
N VAL A 684 -15.49 -2.75 8.67
CA VAL A 684 -15.55 -1.50 9.45
C VAL A 684 -16.76 -0.62 9.08
N ARG A 685 -17.02 -0.44 7.77
CA ARG A 685 -18.13 0.35 7.24
C ARG A 685 -19.51 -0.14 7.67
N ALA A 686 -19.68 -1.43 8.01
CA ALA A 686 -20.94 -1.90 8.58
C ALA A 686 -21.29 -1.15 9.88
N GLY A 687 -20.28 -0.80 10.68
CA GLY A 687 -20.45 0.05 11.87
C GLY A 687 -20.91 1.46 11.53
N TYR A 688 -20.41 2.06 10.45
CA TYR A 688 -20.84 3.38 9.98
C TYR A 688 -22.30 3.35 9.55
N ARG A 689 -22.68 2.35 8.74
CA ARG A 689 -24.07 2.17 8.28
C ARG A 689 -25.03 1.94 9.44
N ILE A 690 -24.62 1.15 10.44
CA ILE A 690 -25.38 0.99 11.69
C ILE A 690 -25.56 2.35 12.39
N GLY A 691 -24.49 3.14 12.53
CA GLY A 691 -24.56 4.47 13.13
C GLY A 691 -25.49 5.44 12.40
N GLU A 692 -25.43 5.48 11.06
CA GLU A 692 -26.32 6.28 10.22
C GLU A 692 -27.80 5.92 10.43
N MET A 693 -28.11 4.62 10.57
CA MET A 693 -29.48 4.16 10.84
C MET A 693 -29.95 4.50 12.25
N LEU A 694 -29.09 4.34 13.25
CA LEU A 694 -29.42 4.55 14.67
C LEU A 694 -29.52 6.03 15.04
N PHE A 695 -28.62 6.86 14.51
CA PHE A 695 -28.40 8.24 14.95
C PHE A 695 -28.79 9.32 13.94
N GLY A 696 -29.30 8.95 12.76
CA GLY A 696 -29.71 9.90 11.72
C GLY A 696 -30.75 10.94 12.16
N ASP A 697 -31.54 10.64 13.20
CA ASP A 697 -32.55 11.57 13.75
C ASP A 697 -32.17 12.09 15.15
N ALA A 698 -30.90 11.95 15.55
CA ALA A 698 -30.41 12.53 16.80
C ALA A 698 -30.45 14.07 16.75
N ASP A 699 -30.48 14.73 17.91
CA ASP A 699 -30.34 16.19 17.98
C ASP A 699 -29.10 16.63 17.17
N PRO A 700 -29.27 17.51 16.16
CA PRO A 700 -28.21 17.94 15.25
C PRO A 700 -26.94 18.44 15.93
N ASN A 701 -27.04 18.96 17.15
CA ASN A 701 -25.92 19.55 17.89
C ASN A 701 -25.30 18.60 18.93
N SER A 702 -25.94 17.47 19.19
CA SER A 702 -25.51 16.51 20.20
C SER A 702 -24.61 15.44 19.60
N PHE A 703 -23.57 15.02 20.33
CA PHE A 703 -22.68 13.96 19.89
C PHE A 703 -23.31 12.58 20.05
N ARG A 704 -23.07 11.71 19.07
CA ARG A 704 -23.34 10.27 19.10
C ARG A 704 -22.10 9.51 18.65
N GLY A 705 -21.90 8.34 19.23
CA GLY A 705 -20.71 7.52 19.00
C GLY A 705 -21.02 6.06 18.66
N ILE A 706 -20.27 5.51 17.69
CA ILE A 706 -20.14 4.08 17.45
C ILE A 706 -18.75 3.64 17.91
N LEU A 707 -18.71 2.60 18.73
CA LEU A 707 -17.49 1.85 19.03
C LEU A 707 -17.59 0.50 18.34
N HIS A 708 -16.84 0.33 17.25
CA HIS A 708 -16.86 -0.88 16.44
C HIS A 708 -15.62 -1.72 16.73
N ILE A 709 -15.80 -2.78 17.50
CA ILE A 709 -14.79 -3.78 17.86
C ILE A 709 -14.76 -4.83 16.74
N ILE A 710 -13.60 -5.07 16.13
CA ILE A 710 -13.50 -5.91 14.94
C ILE A 710 -12.16 -6.65 14.89
N GLY A 711 -12.20 -7.96 14.59
CA GLY A 711 -11.00 -8.77 14.43
C GLY A 711 -10.12 -8.30 13.28
N GLU A 712 -8.83 -8.10 13.54
CA GLU A 712 -7.87 -7.58 12.56
C GLU A 712 -7.46 -8.64 11.54
N ARG A 713 -6.63 -8.23 10.57
CA ARG A 713 -5.94 -9.17 9.68
C ARG A 713 -4.99 -10.02 10.54
N PRO A 714 -5.04 -11.37 10.47
CA PRO A 714 -4.10 -12.19 11.21
C PRO A 714 -2.70 -12.11 10.60
N GLY A 715 -1.66 -12.46 11.37
CA GLY A 715 -0.27 -12.50 10.89
C GLY A 715 0.83 -12.55 11.96
N THR A 716 0.46 -12.32 13.22
CA THR A 716 1.40 -12.19 14.35
C THR A 716 1.16 -13.19 15.49
N MET A 717 0.21 -14.14 15.33
CA MET A 717 -0.34 -15.04 16.38
C MET A 717 -0.95 -14.34 17.60
N HIS A 718 -0.88 -13.02 17.73
CA HIS A 718 -1.50 -12.28 18.83
C HIS A 718 -3.04 -12.37 18.84
N HIS A 719 -3.64 -12.77 17.71
CA HIS A 719 -5.07 -12.67 17.48
C HIS A 719 -5.62 -11.29 17.90
N ALA A 720 -5.07 -10.23 17.31
CA ALA A 720 -5.46 -8.88 17.67
C ALA A 720 -6.81 -8.45 17.08
N TYR A 721 -7.52 -7.59 17.81
CA TYR A 721 -8.67 -6.84 17.32
C TYR A 721 -8.44 -5.33 17.42
N SER A 722 -9.21 -4.58 16.63
CA SER A 722 -9.21 -3.12 16.61
C SER A 722 -10.53 -2.58 17.16
N VAL A 723 -10.50 -1.36 17.65
CA VAL A 723 -11.70 -0.58 17.99
C VAL A 723 -11.74 0.68 17.15
N TYR A 724 -12.68 0.74 16.22
CA TYR A 724 -12.97 1.94 15.44
C TYR A 724 -13.94 2.84 16.21
N ILE A 725 -13.55 4.10 16.34
CA ILE A 725 -14.16 5.13 17.17
C ILE A 725 -14.70 6.22 16.25
N THR A 726 -16.00 6.20 16.01
CA THR A 726 -16.67 7.19 15.18
C THR A 726 -17.59 8.03 16.06
N VAL A 727 -17.21 9.28 16.31
CA VAL A 727 -17.99 10.22 17.12
C VAL A 727 -18.31 11.44 16.29
N ALA A 728 -19.59 11.73 16.11
CA ALA A 728 -20.05 12.85 15.30
C ALA A 728 -21.33 13.48 15.89
N LYS A 729 -21.61 14.71 15.51
CA LYS A 729 -22.89 15.37 15.84
C LYS A 729 -24.04 14.75 15.06
N GLY A 730 -25.26 14.79 15.60
CA GLY A 730 -26.45 14.25 14.95
C GLY A 730 -26.64 14.73 13.51
N LYS A 731 -26.29 15.99 13.22
CA LYS A 731 -26.35 16.55 11.85
C LYS A 731 -25.54 15.71 10.86
N ARG A 732 -24.33 15.32 11.25
CA ARG A 732 -23.41 14.58 10.39
C ARG A 732 -23.88 13.14 10.16
N TRP A 733 -24.42 12.49 11.20
CA TRP A 733 -25.06 11.19 11.06
C TRP A 733 -26.25 11.22 10.08
N ALA A 734 -26.99 12.32 10.03
CA ALA A 734 -28.12 12.50 9.11
C ALA A 734 -27.69 12.68 7.64
N GLU A 735 -26.48 13.20 7.39
CA GLU A 735 -25.91 13.42 6.05
C GLU A 735 -25.49 12.10 5.36
N LYS A 736 -25.32 11.02 6.13
CA LYS A 736 -24.95 9.66 5.65
C LYS A 736 -23.66 9.62 4.81
N ASP A 737 -22.71 10.46 5.19
CA ASP A 737 -21.38 10.55 4.59
C ASP A 737 -20.27 10.26 5.60
N ILE A 738 -20.58 9.41 6.59
CA ILE A 738 -19.62 8.94 7.58
C ILE A 738 -18.64 7.97 6.91
N ASP A 739 -17.35 8.25 7.05
CA ASP A 739 -16.29 7.42 6.51
C ASP A 739 -15.05 7.40 7.42
N HIS A 740 -13.99 6.75 6.94
CA HIS A 740 -12.72 6.55 7.63
C HIS A 740 -11.99 7.87 7.94
N ASP A 741 -12.16 8.90 7.13
CA ASP A 741 -11.51 10.21 7.28
C ASP A 741 -11.75 10.85 8.67
N MET A 742 -12.94 10.62 9.23
CA MET A 742 -13.33 11.13 10.54
C MET A 742 -13.28 10.08 11.67
N THR A 743 -13.02 8.82 11.34
CA THR A 743 -12.94 7.74 12.32
C THR A 743 -11.52 7.64 12.88
N LYS A 744 -11.41 7.37 14.18
CA LYS A 744 -10.13 7.06 14.86
C LYS A 744 -10.12 5.60 15.27
N LEU A 745 -8.96 5.05 15.58
CA LEU A 745 -8.88 3.65 16.00
C LEU A 745 -7.85 3.42 17.10
N VAL A 746 -8.09 2.37 17.88
CA VAL A 746 -7.08 1.69 18.71
C VAL A 746 -6.89 0.31 18.10
N SER A 747 -5.66 -0.05 17.73
CA SER A 747 -5.32 -1.33 17.08
C SER A 747 -4.46 -2.22 17.99
N ASN A 748 -4.16 -3.43 17.51
CA ASN A 748 -3.29 -4.39 18.19
C ASN A 748 -3.79 -4.79 19.59
N VAL A 749 -5.11 -4.79 19.80
CA VAL A 749 -5.70 -5.16 21.10
C VAL A 749 -5.70 -6.67 21.24
N ALA A 750 -4.92 -7.18 22.20
CA ALA A 750 -4.78 -8.60 22.51
C ALA A 750 -4.25 -8.78 23.94
N ASP A 751 -4.39 -9.98 24.50
CA ASP A 751 -3.77 -10.35 25.77
C ASP A 751 -2.22 -10.36 25.75
N THR A 752 -1.65 -10.48 24.55
CA THR A 752 -0.20 -10.55 24.28
C THR A 752 0.39 -9.27 23.67
N ALA A 753 -0.44 -8.24 23.43
CA ALA A 753 -0.04 -6.96 22.87
C ALA A 753 -0.62 -5.79 23.71
N LEU A 754 -1.50 -4.94 23.14
CA LEU A 754 -2.18 -3.91 23.92
C LEU A 754 -3.32 -4.53 24.72
N ALA A 755 -3.17 -4.57 26.05
CA ALA A 755 -4.14 -5.21 26.91
C ALA A 755 -5.55 -4.58 26.76
N PRO A 756 -6.63 -5.39 26.66
CA PRO A 756 -8.01 -4.91 26.45
C PRO A 756 -8.48 -3.79 27.41
N LYS A 757 -8.08 -3.82 28.68
CA LYS A 757 -8.42 -2.75 29.64
C LYS A 757 -7.66 -1.44 29.40
N GLU A 758 -6.44 -1.53 28.88
CA GLU A 758 -5.64 -0.35 28.52
C GLU A 758 -6.17 0.26 27.23
N ALA A 759 -6.48 -0.58 26.23
CA ALA A 759 -7.18 -0.15 25.01
C ALA A 759 -8.47 0.61 25.31
N ALA A 760 -9.26 0.16 26.30
CA ALA A 760 -10.46 0.89 26.74
C ALA A 760 -10.16 2.32 27.25
N ARG A 761 -9.06 2.50 27.98
CA ARG A 761 -8.65 3.83 28.49
C ARG A 761 -8.17 4.74 27.36
N GLU A 762 -7.46 4.16 26.40
CA GLU A 762 -7.03 4.87 25.20
C GLU A 762 -8.23 5.28 24.34
N THR A 763 -9.19 4.39 24.12
CA THR A 763 -10.46 4.69 23.45
C THR A 763 -11.16 5.89 24.10
N LEU A 764 -11.27 5.92 25.43
CA LEU A 764 -11.87 7.07 26.13
C LEU A 764 -11.10 8.37 25.91
N THR A 765 -9.77 8.30 25.89
CA THR A 765 -8.89 9.45 25.64
C THR A 765 -9.14 10.01 24.25
N ILE A 766 -9.17 9.15 23.23
CA ILE A 766 -9.46 9.53 21.84
C ILE A 766 -10.87 10.16 21.72
N ILE A 767 -11.89 9.58 22.36
CA ILE A 767 -13.25 10.16 22.37
C ILE A 767 -13.23 11.60 22.92
N ARG A 768 -12.51 11.84 24.03
CA ARG A 768 -12.38 13.17 24.63
C ARG A 768 -11.69 14.15 23.70
N GLU A 769 -10.67 13.70 22.96
CA GLU A 769 -9.95 14.53 22.00
C GLU A 769 -10.82 14.92 20.80
N ILE A 770 -11.58 13.97 20.24
CA ILE A 770 -12.51 14.24 19.13
C ILE A 770 -13.51 15.32 19.55
N ILE A 771 -14.16 15.14 20.71
CA ILE A 771 -15.13 16.11 21.23
C ILE A 771 -14.45 17.45 21.55
N GLY A 772 -13.27 17.43 22.17
CA GLY A 772 -12.52 18.63 22.54
C GLY A 772 -12.12 19.50 21.35
N LYS A 773 -11.74 18.89 20.22
CA LYS A 773 -11.46 19.59 18.96
C LYS A 773 -12.71 20.28 18.41
N ASP A 774 -13.84 19.58 18.37
CA ASP A 774 -15.10 20.13 17.85
C ASP A 774 -15.69 21.24 18.74
N VAL A 775 -15.52 21.15 20.06
CA VAL A 775 -15.96 22.19 20.99
C VAL A 775 -15.12 23.46 20.81
N ASN A 776 -13.80 23.35 20.63
CA ASN A 776 -12.93 24.50 20.39
C ASN A 776 -13.11 25.14 19.00
N GLY A 777 -13.47 24.36 17.98
CA GLY A 777 -13.83 24.86 16.65
C GLY A 777 -15.09 25.75 16.63
N SER A 778 -15.99 25.56 17.61
CA SER A 778 -17.27 26.29 17.69
C SER A 778 -17.21 27.67 18.38
N ARG A 779 -16.05 28.07 18.95
CA ARG A 779 -15.89 29.35 19.67
C ARG A 779 -15.30 30.50 18.84
N ARG A 780 -15.23 30.38 17.51
CA ARG A 780 -14.75 31.46 16.62
C ARG A 780 -15.87 32.22 15.91
N TYR A 781 -16.96 32.56 16.60
CA TYR A 781 -17.83 33.67 16.21
C TYR A 781 -18.49 34.22 17.48
N GLY A 782 -17.97 35.34 17.95
CA GLY A 782 -18.44 36.11 19.10
C GLY A 782 -17.67 37.40 19.19
#